data_AF-A0A663EPN9-F1
#
_entry.id   AF-A0A663EPN9-F1
#
_cell.length_a   1.000
_cell.length_b   1.000
_cell.length_c   1.000
_cell.angle_alpha   90.00
_cell.angle_beta   90.00
_cell.angle_gamma   90.00
#
_symmetry.space_group_name_H-M   'P 1'
#
loop_
_entity.id
_entity.type
_entity.pdbx_description
1 polymer ?
#
loop_
_entity_poly.entity_id
_entity_poly.type
_entity_poly.pdbx_seq_one_letter_code
_entity_poly.pdbx_strand_id
1 'polypeptide(L)'
;MYHCAHEMSHGTSDPSFARLGQMVLEYDHPLKKLMEEFGPHTKAVTSALLSLHFLFARRNQGAEQWRSDQLLSLLSTTGTMLSPASSDTMACEYLSLEVMERWILMGFLVCPGALGSSPQCLELWRLALQGSLYVTLLRDEALQVHKVTEELLGSLKGFGKRVADLKECKEHAVAHSGSLHRGRRAYLRGAVRELEVLLEDQPGLLGPKALFVFMALSFCRDEVSWLVRHAEHVTKTKTPEDFADGHIAELLFLMEQLRSLVRRHVGVLQRYHVQYLARFDALVLSEVIQNLSVCPEEESIILSSFVSSLSALSVKEVDDKEQFDFTPLRLDWFRLQAYTSVAKASLPLGSNHDVGRVMNLIVFHTKLLDSLEDLLAEASDLSDLCFYPRPVEKMFVATMEEPSMLRYSIAFPLLCSHFSRCIHPMCPEEYPHLKAIALGLCNKFLEEMARQASACVMDACAEQHNLSEQLLPKHCASTVSKARNKKTLKQPAKKGEPERDKPGAESQRKDRTLTTNMDKLHLTLAELSLSLNHVPNFTVFEHTVTPAEYLSSHLETRFTKAIVAMAGYSQATQEVARPSEVLVGLSAYMTFIQSLGQFVGLDTGRIIRSVLLQQTQPRDAAGEQTLTTIYTNWYLEALLRQASTGAIILAPALQAFATVPREGEPHFSAAEFSDVSEMRALAELIGPYGMKFLSDNLMWHVGSQVTELKKLVNENMDTLVQLRSSSCKPEQMAALLPRLTSAENVLKRMTIIGEILSFRAMAQQGLREVFSYHCPFLMGPIECLTDLVTPDTDIQITLSIFELASAAGIPCEVDPALVNVLAGSKTDGSSPEEDYKVACLLLVFVAVSLPLLASDPASIYNTEVDGYNNNIHCLAKAIIHVSAALFTVHNKNIETHLKEFLLLASVSLLQLGQETDKVRARNRDSISLLMQLIVAESSFLTVDMLETCFPYVLLRNAYREVCRENMLSRVPSH
;
A
#
# COMPACT_ATOMS: atom_id res chain seq x y z
N MET A 1 -21.32 -20.06 47.61
CA MET A 1 -22.18 -18.89 47.31
C MET A 1 -23.45 -19.28 46.59
N TYR A 2 -23.39 -19.86 45.38
CA TYR A 2 -24.58 -20.33 44.65
C TYR A 2 -25.51 -21.20 45.52
N HIS A 3 -24.95 -22.24 46.15
CA HIS A 3 -25.71 -23.13 47.04
C HIS A 3 -26.42 -22.40 48.18
N CYS A 4 -25.72 -21.51 48.89
CA CYS A 4 -26.31 -20.73 49.99
C CYS A 4 -27.48 -19.85 49.49
N ALA A 5 -27.36 -19.24 48.31
CA ALA A 5 -28.44 -18.46 47.71
C ALA A 5 -29.63 -19.34 47.28
N HIS A 6 -29.36 -20.51 46.71
CA HIS A 6 -30.38 -21.50 46.35
C HIS A 6 -31.15 -21.96 47.60
N GLU A 7 -30.43 -22.30 48.67
CA GLU A 7 -31.03 -22.73 49.93
C GLU A 7 -31.87 -21.63 50.58
N MET A 8 -31.37 -20.39 50.61
CA MET A 8 -32.13 -19.24 51.13
C MET A 8 -33.38 -18.92 50.29
N SER A 9 -33.35 -19.18 48.98
CA SER A 9 -34.46 -18.88 48.07
C SER A 9 -35.52 -20.00 48.01
N HIS A 10 -35.08 -21.26 48.11
CA HIS A 10 -35.93 -22.44 47.90
C HIS A 10 -36.16 -23.25 49.19
N GLY A 11 -35.59 -22.84 50.33
CA GLY A 11 -35.71 -23.53 51.62
C GLY A 11 -35.09 -24.92 51.65
N THR A 12 -34.36 -25.32 50.60
CA THR A 12 -33.76 -26.64 50.42
C THR A 12 -32.41 -26.53 49.71
N SER A 13 -31.49 -27.40 50.12
CA SER A 13 -30.19 -27.55 49.48
C SER A 13 -30.31 -27.93 48.00
N ASP A 14 -29.44 -27.38 47.15
CA ASP A 14 -29.31 -27.85 45.76
C ASP A 14 -29.04 -29.36 45.74
N PRO A 15 -29.78 -30.15 44.94
CA PRO A 15 -29.67 -31.62 44.93
C PRO A 15 -28.29 -32.16 44.56
N SER A 16 -27.51 -31.40 43.79
CA SER A 16 -26.17 -31.79 43.33
C SER A 16 -25.05 -31.38 44.28
N PHE A 17 -25.30 -30.40 45.15
CA PHE A 17 -24.27 -29.75 45.97
C PHE A 17 -23.53 -30.71 46.89
N ALA A 18 -24.23 -31.62 47.58
CA ALA A 18 -23.58 -32.56 48.49
C ALA A 18 -22.55 -33.44 47.77
N ARG A 19 -22.88 -33.93 46.57
CA ARG A 19 -21.97 -34.74 45.74
C ARG A 19 -20.85 -33.88 45.13
N LEU A 20 -21.18 -32.71 44.60
CA LEU A 20 -20.22 -31.80 43.99
C LEU A 20 -19.19 -31.30 45.02
N GLY A 21 -19.65 -30.88 46.20
CA GLY A 21 -18.79 -30.44 47.30
C GLY A 21 -17.86 -31.56 47.78
N GLN A 22 -18.38 -32.78 47.92
CA GLN A 22 -17.57 -33.94 48.26
C GLN A 22 -16.50 -34.23 47.19
N MET A 23 -16.86 -34.17 45.90
CA MET A 23 -15.90 -34.34 44.80
C MET A 23 -14.79 -33.28 44.85
N VAL A 24 -15.12 -32.01 45.07
CA VAL A 24 -14.11 -30.94 45.19
C VAL A 24 -13.15 -31.19 46.35
N LEU A 25 -13.65 -31.66 47.50
CA LEU A 25 -12.82 -31.99 48.67
C LEU A 25 -11.94 -33.22 48.42
N GLU A 26 -12.46 -34.25 47.78
CA GLU A 26 -11.70 -35.47 47.47
C GLU A 26 -10.60 -35.24 46.44
N TYR A 27 -10.82 -34.33 45.50
CA TYR A 27 -9.89 -33.98 44.43
C TYR A 27 -9.10 -32.69 44.71
N ASP A 28 -9.03 -32.22 45.96
CA ASP A 28 -8.18 -31.10 46.36
C ASP A 28 -6.69 -31.36 46.01
N HIS A 29 -6.29 -32.63 46.03
CA HIS A 29 -5.01 -33.11 45.50
C HIS A 29 -5.25 -34.16 44.39
N PRO A 30 -5.58 -33.76 43.15
CA PRO A 30 -6.13 -34.64 42.13
C PRO A 30 -5.26 -35.87 41.84
N LEU A 31 -3.94 -35.69 41.70
CA LEU A 31 -3.03 -36.78 41.35
C LEU A 31 -2.94 -37.86 42.44
N LYS A 32 -3.00 -37.46 43.72
CA LYS A 32 -2.98 -38.42 44.83
C LYS A 32 -4.26 -39.25 44.86
N LYS A 33 -5.41 -38.60 44.70
CA LYS A 33 -6.72 -39.27 44.64
C LYS A 33 -6.84 -40.18 43.41
N LEU A 34 -6.44 -39.69 42.23
CA LEU A 34 -6.43 -40.45 40.99
C LEU A 34 -5.54 -41.69 41.10
N MET A 35 -4.38 -41.60 41.73
CA MET A 35 -3.55 -42.78 41.99
C MET A 35 -4.26 -43.86 42.81
N GLU A 36 -5.00 -43.46 43.85
CA GLU A 36 -5.77 -44.40 44.68
C GLU A 36 -6.89 -45.06 43.86
N GLU A 37 -7.62 -44.28 43.06
CA GLU A 37 -8.70 -44.77 42.21
C GLU A 37 -8.22 -45.63 41.04
N PHE A 38 -7.03 -45.35 40.49
CA PHE A 38 -6.44 -46.12 39.40
C PHE A 38 -5.74 -47.41 39.86
N GLY A 39 -5.68 -47.68 41.17
CA GLY A 39 -5.21 -48.94 41.74
C GLY A 39 -5.75 -50.20 41.02
N PRO A 40 -7.08 -50.41 40.93
CA PRO A 40 -7.67 -51.54 40.19
C PRO A 40 -7.39 -51.53 38.68
N HIS A 41 -7.08 -50.36 38.09
CA HIS A 41 -6.86 -50.19 36.66
C HIS A 41 -5.40 -50.36 36.23
N THR A 42 -4.46 -50.48 37.18
CA THR A 42 -3.01 -50.50 36.93
C THR A 42 -2.60 -51.51 35.86
N LYS A 43 -3.16 -52.73 35.87
CA LYS A 43 -2.81 -53.77 34.88
C LYS A 43 -3.20 -53.38 33.46
N ALA A 44 -4.40 -52.85 33.27
CA ALA A 44 -4.90 -52.47 31.94
C ALA A 44 -4.12 -51.27 31.40
N VAL A 45 -3.92 -50.23 32.22
CA VAL A 45 -3.14 -49.03 31.87
C VAL A 45 -1.70 -49.41 31.53
N THR A 46 -1.03 -50.20 32.38
CA THR A 46 0.36 -50.61 32.14
C THR A 46 0.52 -51.40 30.84
N SER A 47 -0.39 -52.32 30.53
CA SER A 47 -0.37 -53.09 29.28
C SER A 47 -0.55 -52.19 28.06
N ALA A 48 -1.47 -51.22 28.12
CA ALA A 48 -1.68 -50.26 27.04
C ALA A 48 -0.45 -49.38 26.82
N LEU A 49 0.15 -48.84 27.88
CA LEU A 49 1.36 -48.01 27.77
C LEU A 49 2.56 -48.79 27.24
N LEU A 50 2.76 -50.04 27.69
CA LEU A 50 3.86 -50.89 27.20
C LEU A 50 3.72 -51.21 25.71
N SER A 51 2.51 -51.25 25.15
CA SER A 51 2.32 -51.41 23.70
C SER A 51 2.94 -50.27 22.87
N LEU A 52 3.12 -49.10 23.48
CA LEU A 52 3.75 -47.94 22.85
C LEU A 52 5.28 -48.01 22.87
N HIS A 53 5.89 -48.93 23.62
CA HIS A 53 7.33 -48.90 23.90
C HIS A 53 8.18 -48.93 22.62
N PHE A 54 7.93 -49.90 21.74
CA PHE A 54 8.62 -50.00 20.45
C PHE A 54 8.33 -48.80 19.54
N LEU A 55 7.06 -48.40 19.45
CA LEU A 55 6.64 -47.30 18.58
C LEU A 55 7.26 -45.96 19.02
N PHE A 56 7.20 -45.65 20.31
CA PHE A 56 7.72 -44.42 20.88
C PHE A 56 9.24 -44.36 20.74
N ALA A 57 9.94 -45.46 21.04
CA ALA A 57 11.39 -45.53 20.86
C ALA A 57 11.78 -45.31 19.38
N ARG A 58 11.07 -45.92 18.42
CA ARG A 58 11.34 -45.75 16.98
C ARG A 58 11.01 -44.34 16.47
N ARG A 59 9.94 -43.73 16.95
CA ARG A 59 9.49 -42.38 16.50
C ARG A 59 10.26 -41.25 17.19
N ASN A 60 10.69 -41.44 18.42
CA ASN A 60 11.40 -40.44 19.22
C ASN A 60 12.93 -40.44 18.94
N GLN A 61 13.32 -40.36 17.67
CA GLN A 61 14.73 -40.40 17.24
C GLN A 61 15.30 -39.00 16.98
N GLY A 62 16.62 -38.86 17.05
CA GLY A 62 17.31 -37.61 16.75
C GLY A 62 17.45 -37.35 15.26
N ALA A 63 17.76 -36.11 14.89
CA ALA A 63 17.92 -35.72 13.48
C ALA A 63 19.05 -36.45 12.74
N GLU A 64 20.09 -36.90 13.45
CA GLU A 64 21.18 -37.69 12.85
C GLU A 64 20.69 -39.08 12.43
N GLN A 65 19.88 -39.72 13.27
CA GLN A 65 19.27 -41.01 12.95
C GLN A 65 18.28 -40.86 11.79
N TRP A 66 17.45 -39.83 11.79
CA TRP A 66 16.55 -39.53 10.67
C TRP A 66 17.30 -39.33 9.34
N ARG A 67 18.48 -38.68 9.38
CA ARG A 67 19.37 -38.56 8.21
C ARG A 67 19.92 -39.90 7.75
N SER A 68 20.38 -40.74 8.69
CA SER A 68 20.86 -42.09 8.38
C SER A 68 19.77 -42.94 7.72
N ASP A 69 18.53 -42.81 8.20
CA ASP A 69 17.38 -43.56 7.71
C ASP A 69 16.73 -42.93 6.47
N GLN A 70 17.22 -41.75 6.04
CA GLN A 70 16.64 -40.95 4.94
C GLN A 70 15.12 -40.76 5.07
N LEU A 71 14.66 -40.53 6.30
CA LEU A 71 13.24 -40.44 6.66
C LEU A 71 12.52 -39.40 5.79
N LEU A 72 11.37 -39.80 5.20
CA LEU A 72 10.53 -39.04 4.25
C LEU A 72 11.10 -38.82 2.84
N SER A 73 12.34 -39.22 2.55
CA SER A 73 12.89 -39.04 1.19
C SER A 73 12.31 -40.05 0.21
N LEU A 74 11.72 -39.54 -0.88
CA LEU A 74 11.25 -40.33 -2.01
C LEU A 74 12.35 -40.65 -3.03
N LEU A 75 13.49 -39.97 -2.94
CA LEU A 75 14.64 -40.11 -3.84
C LEU A 75 15.66 -41.14 -3.35
N SER A 76 15.58 -41.55 -2.08
CA SER A 76 16.43 -42.57 -1.45
C SER A 76 16.47 -43.88 -2.25
N THR A 77 15.32 -44.34 -2.75
CA THR A 77 15.18 -45.55 -3.55
C THR A 77 14.27 -45.29 -4.76
N THR A 78 14.82 -44.72 -5.83
CA THR A 78 14.05 -44.30 -7.02
C THR A 78 13.21 -45.43 -7.66
N GLY A 79 13.62 -46.69 -7.51
CA GLY A 79 12.86 -47.86 -7.98
C GLY A 79 11.53 -48.12 -7.26
N THR A 80 11.30 -47.56 -6.08
CA THR A 80 10.08 -47.78 -5.26
C THR A 80 9.17 -46.55 -5.21
N MET A 81 9.39 -45.54 -6.05
CA MET A 81 8.56 -44.33 -6.09
C MET A 81 7.09 -44.63 -6.40
N LEU A 82 6.80 -45.62 -7.24
CA LEU A 82 5.42 -46.04 -7.56
C LEU A 82 4.85 -47.04 -6.56
N SER A 83 5.68 -47.64 -5.71
CA SER A 83 5.22 -48.58 -4.70
C SER A 83 4.46 -47.85 -3.59
N PRO A 84 3.31 -48.37 -3.12
CA PRO A 84 2.60 -47.76 -1.99
C PRO A 84 3.50 -47.74 -0.74
N ALA A 85 3.50 -46.62 -0.03
CA ALA A 85 4.09 -46.54 1.30
C ALA A 85 3.18 -47.30 2.27
N SER A 86 3.62 -48.46 2.75
CA SER A 86 2.87 -49.32 3.66
C SER A 86 3.63 -49.56 4.95
N SER A 87 2.89 -49.65 6.05
CA SER A 87 3.36 -50.09 7.37
C SER A 87 2.34 -51.06 7.96
N ASP A 88 2.80 -52.02 8.75
CA ASP A 88 1.93 -52.90 9.53
C ASP A 88 1.12 -52.11 10.59
N THR A 89 1.50 -50.85 10.86
CA THR A 89 0.86 -49.96 11.83
C THR A 89 0.59 -48.57 11.25
N MET A 90 -0.10 -48.49 10.10
CA MET A 90 -0.37 -47.24 9.36
C MET A 90 -0.78 -46.05 10.25
N ALA A 91 -1.80 -46.21 11.10
CA ALA A 91 -2.28 -45.15 11.98
C ALA A 91 -1.24 -44.66 13.00
N CYS A 92 -0.27 -45.51 13.34
CA CYS A 92 0.79 -45.19 14.27
C CYS A 92 1.93 -44.38 13.63
N GLU A 93 2.06 -44.38 12.30
CA GLU A 93 3.14 -43.66 11.61
C GLU A 93 2.96 -42.14 11.67
N TYR A 94 1.71 -41.67 11.70
CA TYR A 94 1.35 -40.26 11.83
C TYR A 94 0.68 -39.92 13.18
N LEU A 95 0.64 -40.87 14.13
CA LEU A 95 0.22 -40.59 15.49
C LEU A 95 1.17 -39.55 16.10
N SER A 96 0.60 -38.52 16.73
CA SER A 96 1.33 -37.45 17.39
C SER A 96 2.27 -37.98 18.46
N LEU A 97 3.53 -37.60 18.37
CA LEU A 97 4.54 -37.92 19.37
C LEU A 97 4.23 -37.23 20.71
N GLU A 98 3.68 -36.02 20.68
CA GLU A 98 3.25 -35.28 21.87
C GLU A 98 2.14 -36.03 22.62
N VAL A 99 1.15 -36.57 21.88
CA VAL A 99 0.04 -37.33 22.47
C VAL A 99 0.56 -38.62 23.12
N MET A 100 1.46 -39.34 22.45
CA MET A 100 2.09 -40.53 23.02
C MET A 100 2.91 -40.20 24.28
N GLU A 101 3.70 -39.13 24.24
CA GLU A 101 4.47 -38.64 25.38
C GLU A 101 3.55 -38.33 26.56
N ARG A 102 2.44 -37.64 26.32
CA ARG A 102 1.43 -37.33 27.34
C ARG A 102 0.77 -38.57 27.92
N TRP A 103 0.41 -39.55 27.09
CA TRP A 103 -0.14 -40.83 27.57
C TRP A 103 0.86 -41.55 28.48
N ILE A 104 2.14 -41.62 28.09
CA ILE A 104 3.20 -42.27 28.87
C ILE A 104 3.39 -41.54 30.21
N LEU A 105 3.55 -40.23 30.19
CA LEU A 105 3.84 -39.44 31.39
C LEU A 105 2.66 -39.42 32.36
N MET A 106 1.45 -39.12 31.88
CA MET A 106 0.25 -39.06 32.72
C MET A 106 -0.18 -40.46 33.20
N GLY A 107 -0.06 -41.47 32.33
CA GLY A 107 -0.42 -42.85 32.67
C GLY A 107 0.48 -43.43 33.77
N PHE A 108 1.80 -43.19 33.72
CA PHE A 108 2.71 -43.60 34.79
C PHE A 108 2.64 -42.71 36.04
N LEU A 109 2.14 -41.47 35.93
CA LEU A 109 1.81 -40.62 37.08
C LEU A 109 0.66 -41.19 37.91
N VAL A 110 -0.39 -41.71 37.29
CA VAL A 110 -1.52 -42.33 38.01
C VAL A 110 -1.27 -43.79 38.39
N CYS A 111 -0.34 -44.48 37.73
CA CYS A 111 0.03 -45.88 38.02
C CYS A 111 1.53 -46.07 38.33
N PRO A 112 2.12 -45.37 39.32
CA PRO A 112 3.57 -45.36 39.51
C PRO A 112 4.14 -46.72 39.98
N GLY A 113 3.30 -47.61 40.54
CA GLY A 113 3.70 -48.98 40.89
C GLY A 113 4.23 -49.81 39.70
N ALA A 114 3.82 -49.47 38.48
CA ALA A 114 4.33 -50.08 37.25
C ALA A 114 5.85 -49.85 37.04
N LEU A 115 6.36 -48.69 37.49
CA LEU A 115 7.77 -48.30 37.36
C LEU A 115 8.69 -49.13 38.27
N GLY A 116 8.14 -49.74 39.32
CA GLY A 116 8.88 -50.65 40.21
C GLY A 116 8.85 -52.11 39.75
N SER A 117 7.84 -52.49 38.96
CA SER A 117 7.54 -53.90 38.63
C SER A 117 8.06 -54.36 37.26
N SER A 118 8.23 -53.44 36.29
CA SER A 118 8.75 -53.76 34.96
C SER A 118 9.89 -52.82 34.54
N PRO A 119 11.05 -53.34 34.07
CA PRO A 119 12.14 -52.50 33.57
C PRO A 119 11.77 -51.76 32.29
N GLN A 120 10.94 -52.34 31.42
CA GLN A 120 10.48 -51.71 30.18
C GLN A 120 9.60 -50.48 30.46
N CYS A 121 8.78 -50.52 31.52
CA CYS A 121 7.99 -49.35 31.95
C CYS A 121 8.90 -48.20 32.39
N LEU A 122 9.96 -48.52 33.14
CA LEU A 122 10.94 -47.53 33.59
C LEU A 122 11.68 -46.90 32.41
N GLU A 123 12.12 -47.71 31.44
CA GLU A 123 12.80 -47.24 30.24
C GLU A 123 11.91 -46.31 29.41
N LEU A 124 10.66 -46.74 29.13
CA LEU A 124 9.70 -45.94 28.39
C LEU A 124 9.41 -44.59 29.07
N TRP A 125 9.24 -44.59 30.39
CA TRP A 125 9.03 -43.38 31.18
C TRP A 125 10.25 -42.45 31.16
N ARG A 126 11.47 -42.99 31.30
CA ARG A 126 12.71 -42.22 31.21
C ARG A 126 12.87 -41.57 29.83
N LEU A 127 12.60 -42.31 28.76
CA LEU A 127 12.66 -41.79 27.39
C LEU A 127 11.70 -40.60 27.18
N ALA A 128 10.47 -40.68 27.70
CA ALA A 128 9.51 -39.58 27.63
C ALA A 128 9.95 -38.38 28.49
N LEU A 129 10.44 -38.60 29.71
CA LEU A 129 10.92 -37.52 30.58
C LEU A 129 12.13 -36.76 30.01
N GLN A 130 12.94 -37.39 29.16
CA GLN A 130 14.12 -36.75 28.57
C GLN A 130 13.77 -35.81 27.40
N GLY A 131 12.56 -35.92 26.82
CA GLY A 131 12.13 -35.16 25.64
C GLY A 131 11.53 -33.80 25.93
N SER A 132 10.80 -33.65 27.05
CA SER A 132 10.03 -32.43 27.35
C SER A 132 10.15 -31.99 28.80
N LEU A 133 10.22 -30.66 29.02
CA LEU A 133 10.15 -30.05 30.35
C LEU A 133 8.70 -29.72 30.76
N TYR A 134 7.86 -29.49 29.75
CA TYR A 134 6.45 -29.13 29.89
C TYR A 134 5.58 -29.98 28.96
N VAL A 135 4.43 -30.42 29.47
CA VAL A 135 3.42 -31.20 28.72
C VAL A 135 2.10 -30.45 28.72
N THR A 136 1.36 -30.45 27.62
CA THR A 136 0.08 -29.73 27.53
C THR A 136 -1.02 -30.45 28.33
N LEU A 137 -1.65 -29.75 29.27
CA LEU A 137 -2.89 -30.20 29.91
C LEU A 137 -4.07 -29.88 28.98
N LEU A 138 -4.27 -28.59 28.72
CA LEU A 138 -5.28 -28.07 27.83
C LEU A 138 -4.79 -26.73 27.27
N ARG A 139 -4.69 -26.60 25.94
CA ARG A 139 -4.32 -25.34 25.28
C ARG A 139 -2.98 -24.78 25.81
N ASP A 140 -2.99 -23.59 26.41
CA ASP A 140 -1.84 -22.92 26.99
C ASP A 140 -1.48 -23.36 28.42
N GLU A 141 -2.37 -24.10 29.08
CA GLU A 141 -2.11 -24.67 30.40
C GLU A 141 -1.17 -25.88 30.29
N ALA A 142 0.06 -25.71 30.77
CA ALA A 142 1.10 -26.73 30.72
C ALA A 142 1.54 -27.22 32.10
N LEU A 143 1.76 -28.53 32.21
CA LEU A 143 2.28 -29.17 33.40
C LEU A 143 3.82 -29.17 33.37
N GLN A 144 4.45 -28.63 34.42
CA GLN A 144 5.90 -28.79 34.62
C GLN A 144 6.21 -30.21 35.11
N VAL A 145 6.35 -31.14 34.16
CA VAL A 145 6.29 -32.59 34.41
C VAL A 145 7.25 -33.03 35.50
N HIS A 146 8.51 -32.59 35.46
CA HIS A 146 9.50 -33.03 36.44
C HIS A 146 9.20 -32.57 37.87
N LYS A 147 8.71 -31.33 38.04
CA LYS A 147 8.41 -30.78 39.37
C LYS A 147 7.23 -31.50 39.99
N VAL A 148 6.14 -31.61 39.24
CA VAL A 148 4.90 -32.26 39.71
C VAL A 148 5.14 -33.74 40.02
N THR A 149 5.92 -34.42 39.17
CA THR A 149 6.29 -35.82 39.38
C THR A 149 7.20 -35.99 40.60
N GLU A 150 8.13 -35.07 40.85
CA GLU A 150 9.03 -35.11 42.01
C GLU A 150 8.26 -34.93 43.31
N GLU A 151 7.34 -33.96 43.37
CA GLU A 151 6.48 -33.69 44.52
C GLU A 151 5.58 -34.90 44.83
N LEU A 152 4.96 -35.50 43.82
CA LEU A 152 4.12 -36.68 43.97
C LEU A 152 4.91 -37.89 44.47
N LEU A 153 5.96 -38.30 43.73
CA LEU A 153 6.74 -39.49 44.08
C LEU A 153 7.52 -39.32 45.40
N GLY A 154 7.97 -38.10 45.71
CA GLY A 154 8.63 -37.78 46.98
C GLY A 154 7.74 -37.94 48.20
N SER A 155 6.43 -37.76 48.05
CA SER A 155 5.44 -37.97 49.13
C SER A 155 5.15 -39.45 49.41
N LEU A 156 5.55 -40.37 48.52
CA LEU A 156 5.23 -41.79 48.58
C LEU A 156 6.39 -42.62 49.15
N LYS A 157 6.06 -43.56 50.05
CA LYS A 157 7.05 -44.51 50.58
C LYS A 157 7.49 -45.50 49.49
N GLY A 158 8.80 -45.73 49.37
CA GLY A 158 9.38 -46.72 48.44
C GLY A 158 9.80 -46.18 47.07
N PHE A 159 9.56 -44.90 46.77
CA PHE A 159 9.85 -44.30 45.45
C PHE A 159 11.15 -43.47 45.37
N GLY A 160 11.98 -43.45 46.43
CA GLY A 160 13.19 -42.64 46.47
C GLY A 160 14.19 -42.88 45.31
N LYS A 161 14.31 -44.12 44.82
CA LYS A 161 15.11 -44.43 43.62
C LYS A 161 14.54 -43.78 42.35
N ARG A 162 13.20 -43.76 42.22
CA ARG A 162 12.50 -43.16 41.06
C ARG A 162 12.60 -41.64 41.07
N VAL A 163 12.66 -41.03 42.25
CA VAL A 163 12.97 -39.60 42.39
C VAL A 163 14.40 -39.29 41.91
N ALA A 164 15.37 -40.18 42.15
CA ALA A 164 16.72 -40.02 41.62
C ALA A 164 16.76 -40.17 40.09
N ASP A 165 16.10 -41.20 39.53
CA ASP A 165 15.94 -41.37 38.07
C ASP A 165 15.33 -40.12 37.41
N LEU A 166 14.31 -39.54 38.05
CA LEU A 166 13.62 -38.33 37.58
C LEU A 166 14.55 -37.10 37.55
N LYS A 167 15.40 -36.93 38.57
CA LYS A 167 16.37 -35.82 38.63
C LYS A 167 17.40 -35.92 37.53
N GLU A 168 17.91 -37.12 37.27
CA GLU A 168 18.80 -37.40 36.15
C GLU A 168 18.12 -37.06 34.80
N CYS A 169 16.87 -37.51 34.60
CA CYS A 169 16.13 -37.20 33.38
C CYS A 169 15.86 -35.70 33.22
N LYS A 170 15.57 -34.99 34.32
CA LYS A 170 15.40 -33.52 34.31
C LYS A 170 16.69 -32.82 33.90
N GLU A 171 17.83 -33.18 34.47
CA GLU A 171 19.13 -32.62 34.11
C GLU A 171 19.44 -32.87 32.63
N HIS A 172 19.17 -34.09 32.15
CA HIS A 172 19.32 -34.44 30.74
C HIS A 172 18.40 -33.60 29.83
N ALA A 173 17.12 -33.50 30.15
CA ALA A 173 16.14 -32.73 29.37
C ALA A 173 16.54 -31.26 29.30
N VAL A 174 16.89 -30.63 30.43
CA VAL A 174 17.33 -29.22 30.48
C VAL A 174 18.57 -28.99 29.59
N ALA A 175 19.48 -29.96 29.52
CA ALA A 175 20.72 -29.82 28.75
C ALA A 175 20.57 -30.16 27.26
N HIS A 176 19.70 -31.09 26.88
CA HIS A 176 19.72 -31.68 25.53
C HIS A 176 18.42 -31.54 24.73
N SER A 177 17.24 -31.41 25.37
CA SER A 177 15.96 -31.42 24.63
C SER A 177 15.84 -30.25 23.65
N GLY A 178 16.28 -29.06 24.04
CA GLY A 178 16.36 -27.88 23.16
C GLY A 178 17.12 -28.17 21.86
N SER A 179 18.35 -28.67 21.98
CA SER A 179 19.20 -29.01 20.84
C SER A 179 18.61 -30.15 19.97
N LEU A 180 17.98 -31.14 20.60
CA LEU A 180 17.33 -32.27 19.91
C LEU A 180 16.22 -31.77 18.98
N HIS A 181 15.27 -31.01 19.53
CA HIS A 181 14.12 -30.49 18.79
C HIS A 181 14.54 -29.46 17.74
N ARG A 182 15.54 -28.62 18.04
CA ARG A 182 16.15 -27.73 17.05
C ARG A 182 16.73 -28.50 15.86
N GLY A 183 17.45 -29.60 16.11
CA GLY A 183 17.97 -30.48 15.08
C GLY A 183 16.87 -31.11 14.22
N ARG A 184 15.76 -31.54 14.85
CA ARG A 184 14.60 -32.11 14.16
C ARG A 184 13.93 -31.11 13.23
N ARG A 185 13.66 -29.88 13.69
CA ARG A 185 13.11 -28.81 12.84
C ARG A 185 13.99 -28.52 11.63
N ALA A 186 15.31 -28.47 11.82
CA ALA A 186 16.26 -28.28 10.74
C ALA A 186 16.23 -29.40 9.70
N TYR A 187 16.13 -30.66 10.14
CA TYR A 187 15.97 -31.80 9.24
C TYR A 187 14.63 -31.76 8.47
N LEU A 188 13.54 -31.53 9.19
CA LEU A 188 12.19 -31.51 8.62
C LEU A 188 12.03 -30.44 7.54
N ARG A 189 12.60 -29.24 7.71
CA ARG A 189 12.59 -28.23 6.63
C ARG A 189 13.16 -28.77 5.32
N GLY A 190 14.32 -29.43 5.36
CA GLY A 190 14.93 -30.01 4.17
C GLY A 190 14.10 -31.17 3.58
N ALA A 191 13.70 -32.12 4.43
CA ALA A 191 12.98 -33.32 4.01
C ALA A 191 11.58 -33.00 3.46
N VAL A 192 10.85 -32.09 4.11
CA VAL A 192 9.50 -31.70 3.70
C VAL A 192 9.53 -30.82 2.47
N ARG A 193 10.53 -29.93 2.31
CA ARG A 193 10.72 -29.16 1.08
C ARG A 193 10.99 -30.08 -0.12
N GLU A 194 11.84 -31.11 0.03
CA GLU A 194 12.04 -32.11 -1.03
C GLU A 194 10.74 -32.86 -1.37
N LEU A 195 10.03 -33.32 -0.34
CA LEU A 195 8.76 -34.04 -0.52
C LEU A 195 7.71 -33.19 -1.22
N GLU A 196 7.55 -31.94 -0.79
CA GLU A 196 6.56 -31.00 -1.31
C GLU A 196 6.82 -30.68 -2.79
N VAL A 197 8.04 -30.27 -3.15
CA VAL A 197 8.42 -29.97 -4.54
C VAL A 197 8.21 -31.17 -5.46
N LEU A 198 8.52 -32.38 -5.00
CA LEU A 198 8.35 -33.59 -5.80
C LEU A 198 6.87 -33.96 -5.99
N LEU A 199 6.05 -33.76 -4.96
CA LEU A 199 4.60 -33.99 -5.05
C LEU A 199 3.89 -32.91 -5.89
N GLU A 200 4.38 -31.67 -5.87
CA GLU A 200 3.90 -30.61 -6.76
C GLU A 200 4.24 -30.92 -8.22
N ASP A 201 5.47 -31.38 -8.51
CA ASP A 201 5.89 -31.78 -9.85
C ASP A 201 5.15 -33.04 -10.35
N GLN A 202 4.94 -34.02 -9.47
CA GLN A 202 4.26 -35.29 -9.78
C GLN A 202 3.06 -35.56 -8.84
N PRO A 203 1.91 -34.87 -9.01
CA PRO A 203 0.74 -35.04 -8.13
C PRO A 203 0.19 -36.47 -8.06
N GLY A 204 0.44 -37.29 -9.09
CA GLY A 204 0.08 -38.71 -9.10
C GLY A 204 0.70 -39.52 -7.97
N LEU A 205 1.84 -39.08 -7.42
CA LEU A 205 2.50 -39.73 -6.28
C LEU A 205 1.71 -39.59 -4.98
N LEU A 206 0.76 -38.65 -4.88
CA LEU A 206 -0.09 -38.52 -3.70
C LEU A 206 -0.87 -39.79 -3.39
N GLY A 207 -1.27 -40.58 -4.40
CA GLY A 207 -1.91 -41.89 -4.19
C GLY A 207 -1.01 -42.86 -3.42
N PRO A 208 0.09 -43.37 -4.01
CA PRO A 208 0.96 -44.33 -3.34
C PRO A 208 1.71 -43.75 -2.13
N LYS A 209 1.94 -42.44 -2.05
CA LYS A 209 2.76 -41.80 -0.99
C LYS A 209 1.97 -40.95 -0.01
N ALA A 210 0.65 -41.07 0.04
CA ALA A 210 -0.23 -40.34 0.97
C ALA A 210 0.30 -40.40 2.42
N LEU A 211 0.75 -41.58 2.87
CA LEU A 211 1.29 -41.78 4.22
C LEU A 211 2.42 -40.81 4.56
N PHE A 212 3.36 -40.57 3.63
CA PHE A 212 4.51 -39.70 3.89
C PHE A 212 4.08 -38.24 4.11
N VAL A 213 3.00 -37.80 3.45
CA VAL A 213 2.42 -36.47 3.66
C VAL A 213 1.89 -36.32 5.09
N PHE A 214 1.10 -37.28 5.58
CA PHE A 214 0.56 -37.21 6.94
C PHE A 214 1.62 -37.42 8.02
N MET A 215 2.64 -38.25 7.76
CA MET A 215 3.82 -38.36 8.63
C MET A 215 4.57 -37.02 8.72
N ALA A 216 4.87 -36.41 7.57
CA ALA A 216 5.54 -35.11 7.50
C ALA A 216 4.75 -34.04 8.26
N LEU A 217 3.44 -33.93 8.00
CA LEU A 217 2.56 -33.00 8.68
C LEU A 217 2.55 -33.23 10.21
N SER A 218 2.42 -34.48 10.66
CA SER A 218 2.45 -34.80 12.10
C SER A 218 3.78 -34.42 12.74
N PHE A 219 4.91 -34.71 12.11
CA PHE A 219 6.22 -34.44 12.70
C PHE A 219 6.46 -32.94 12.78
N CYS A 220 6.07 -32.19 11.75
CA CYS A 220 6.15 -30.73 11.76
C CYS A 220 5.24 -30.14 12.83
N ARG A 221 3.99 -30.59 12.93
CA ARG A 221 3.04 -30.14 13.97
C ARG A 221 3.62 -30.35 15.36
N ASP A 222 4.10 -31.56 15.66
CA ASP A 222 4.63 -31.90 16.97
C ASP A 222 5.82 -31.01 17.35
N GLU A 223 6.73 -30.76 16.42
CA GLU A 223 7.90 -29.89 16.65
C GLU A 223 7.54 -28.40 16.78
N VAL A 224 6.54 -27.91 16.04
CA VAL A 224 6.01 -26.54 16.15
C VAL A 224 5.33 -26.36 17.51
N SER A 225 4.42 -27.26 17.89
CA SER A 225 3.71 -27.21 19.17
C SER A 225 4.67 -27.32 20.35
N TRP A 226 5.68 -28.19 20.25
CA TRP A 226 6.72 -28.31 21.28
C TRP A 226 7.49 -26.99 21.45
N LEU A 227 7.89 -26.37 20.34
CA LEU A 227 8.66 -25.11 20.36
C LEU A 227 7.85 -23.99 21.00
N VAL A 228 6.60 -23.78 20.58
CA VAL A 228 5.74 -22.70 21.08
C VAL A 228 5.52 -22.82 22.58
N ARG A 229 5.17 -24.04 23.05
CA ARG A 229 4.97 -24.33 24.48
C ARG A 229 6.24 -24.04 25.30
N HIS A 230 7.39 -24.53 24.84
CA HIS A 230 8.64 -24.33 25.58
C HIS A 230 9.15 -22.89 25.51
N ALA A 231 8.92 -22.18 24.40
CA ALA A 231 9.27 -20.77 24.28
C ALA A 231 8.47 -19.88 25.25
N GLU A 232 7.23 -20.23 25.57
CA GLU A 232 6.41 -19.50 26.55
C GLU A 232 6.89 -19.75 27.99
N HIS A 233 7.15 -21.02 28.36
CA HIS A 233 7.42 -21.37 29.75
C HIS A 233 8.91 -21.38 30.14
N VAL A 234 9.83 -21.64 29.20
CA VAL A 234 11.29 -21.68 29.47
C VAL A 234 11.89 -20.29 29.33
N THR A 235 11.70 -19.47 30.36
CA THR A 235 12.19 -18.06 30.37
C THR A 235 13.62 -17.90 30.88
N LYS A 236 14.16 -18.91 31.59
CA LYS A 236 15.51 -18.88 32.19
C LYS A 236 16.28 -20.13 31.78
N THR A 237 17.15 -19.99 30.79
CA THR A 237 18.06 -21.05 30.32
C THR A 237 19.42 -20.47 29.94
N LYS A 238 20.44 -21.31 29.90
CA LYS A 238 21.78 -20.95 29.39
C LYS A 238 21.84 -20.93 27.86
N THR A 239 20.87 -21.58 27.19
CA THR A 239 20.79 -21.72 25.72
C THR A 239 19.44 -21.23 25.19
N PRO A 240 19.12 -19.92 25.31
CA PRO A 240 17.84 -19.37 24.84
C PRO A 240 17.61 -19.57 23.32
N GLU A 241 18.69 -19.68 22.54
CA GLU A 241 18.67 -19.92 21.10
C GLU A 241 18.07 -21.28 20.70
N ASP A 242 18.00 -22.26 21.60
CA ASP A 242 17.40 -23.57 21.30
C ASP A 242 15.86 -23.54 21.32
N PHE A 243 15.30 -22.55 22.03
CA PHE A 243 13.86 -22.30 22.16
C PHE A 243 13.39 -21.15 21.25
N ALA A 244 14.21 -20.78 20.27
CA ALA A 244 13.86 -19.87 19.19
C ALA A 244 14.24 -20.52 17.85
N ASP A 245 13.51 -20.21 16.79
CA ASP A 245 13.83 -20.68 15.44
C ASP A 245 13.54 -19.59 14.42
N GLY A 246 14.60 -18.97 13.89
CA GLY A 246 14.47 -17.94 12.86
C GLY A 246 13.93 -18.45 11.52
N HIS A 247 13.87 -19.76 11.32
CA HIS A 247 13.39 -20.40 10.09
C HIS A 247 12.05 -21.11 10.28
N ILE A 248 11.32 -20.80 11.36
CA ILE A 248 10.03 -21.46 11.65
C ILE A 248 8.97 -21.15 10.60
N ALA A 249 9.00 -19.95 10.00
CA ALA A 249 8.07 -19.55 8.96
C ALA A 249 8.11 -20.49 7.76
N GLU A 250 9.31 -20.94 7.37
CA GLU A 250 9.47 -21.91 6.28
C GLU A 250 8.76 -23.24 6.62
N LEU A 251 8.93 -23.75 7.83
CA LEU A 251 8.31 -25.00 8.25
C LEU A 251 6.78 -24.89 8.24
N LEU A 252 6.24 -23.79 8.74
CA LEU A 252 4.80 -23.49 8.70
C LEU A 252 4.29 -23.39 7.26
N PHE A 253 5.03 -22.71 6.38
CA PHE A 253 4.69 -22.57 4.97
C PHE A 253 4.65 -23.92 4.25
N LEU A 254 5.64 -24.78 4.49
CA LEU A 254 5.70 -26.13 3.91
C LEU A 254 4.53 -27.01 4.37
N MET A 255 4.11 -26.88 5.64
CA MET A 255 2.89 -27.55 6.12
C MET A 255 1.66 -27.10 5.31
N GLU A 256 1.50 -25.79 5.09
CA GLU A 256 0.40 -25.26 4.28
C GLU A 256 0.47 -25.69 2.80
N GLN A 257 1.67 -25.79 2.22
CA GLN A 257 1.83 -26.33 0.85
C GLN A 257 1.34 -27.77 0.77
N LEU A 258 1.78 -28.65 1.67
CA LEU A 258 1.33 -30.04 1.69
C LEU A 258 -0.19 -30.15 1.87
N ARG A 259 -0.78 -29.35 2.77
CA ARG A 259 -2.25 -29.29 2.95
C ARG A 259 -2.95 -28.84 1.68
N SER A 260 -2.43 -27.81 1.01
CA SER A 260 -2.94 -27.26 -0.25
C SER A 260 -2.87 -28.29 -1.38
N LEU A 261 -1.75 -29.01 -1.51
CA LEU A 261 -1.56 -30.08 -2.51
C LEU A 261 -2.59 -31.21 -2.32
N VAL A 262 -2.80 -31.67 -1.09
CA VAL A 262 -3.79 -32.69 -0.76
C VAL A 262 -5.20 -32.25 -1.14
N ARG A 263 -5.58 -31.01 -0.82
CA ARG A 263 -6.90 -30.45 -1.19
C ARG A 263 -7.07 -30.29 -2.69
N ARG A 264 -6.06 -29.74 -3.37
CA ARG A 264 -6.06 -29.49 -4.82
C ARG A 264 -6.19 -30.79 -5.62
N HIS A 265 -5.59 -31.87 -5.13
CA HIS A 265 -5.52 -33.16 -5.82
C HIS A 265 -6.33 -34.28 -5.14
N VAL A 266 -7.40 -33.93 -4.41
CA VAL A 266 -8.29 -34.90 -3.75
C VAL A 266 -8.80 -36.00 -4.70
N GLY A 267 -9.12 -35.66 -5.95
CA GLY A 267 -9.57 -36.65 -6.94
C GLY A 267 -8.52 -37.72 -7.29
N VAL A 268 -7.23 -37.39 -7.21
CA VAL A 268 -6.13 -38.34 -7.43
C VAL A 268 -6.06 -39.35 -6.28
N LEU A 269 -6.14 -38.84 -5.04
CA LEU A 269 -6.18 -39.67 -3.83
C LEU A 269 -7.40 -40.60 -3.86
N GLN A 270 -8.59 -40.06 -4.11
CA GLN A 270 -9.83 -40.84 -4.16
C GLN A 270 -9.77 -41.94 -5.22
N ARG A 271 -9.36 -41.60 -6.44
CA ARG A 271 -9.25 -42.57 -7.55
C ARG A 271 -8.29 -43.71 -7.23
N TYR A 272 -7.13 -43.40 -6.65
CA TYR A 272 -6.14 -44.42 -6.29
C TYR A 272 -6.65 -45.34 -5.18
N HIS A 273 -7.19 -44.78 -4.08
CA HIS A 273 -7.59 -45.56 -2.92
C HIS A 273 -8.91 -46.33 -3.12
N VAL A 274 -9.83 -45.88 -3.98
CA VAL A 274 -10.99 -46.68 -4.40
C VAL A 274 -10.54 -47.96 -5.10
N GLN A 275 -9.58 -47.85 -6.02
CA GLN A 275 -9.03 -49.03 -6.71
C GLN A 275 -8.30 -49.95 -5.74
N TYR A 276 -7.54 -49.38 -4.80
CA TYR A 276 -6.80 -50.14 -3.80
C TYR A 276 -7.75 -50.93 -2.89
N LEU A 277 -8.79 -50.27 -2.38
CA LEU A 277 -9.79 -50.88 -1.51
C LEU A 277 -10.55 -52.02 -2.22
N ALA A 278 -11.05 -51.75 -3.43
CA ALA A 278 -11.86 -52.71 -4.18
C ALA A 278 -11.08 -53.92 -4.71
N ARG A 279 -9.82 -53.71 -5.16
CA ARG A 279 -9.07 -54.72 -5.90
C ARG A 279 -7.94 -55.38 -5.12
N PHE A 280 -7.54 -54.81 -3.98
CA PHE A 280 -6.47 -55.37 -3.16
C PHE A 280 -6.95 -55.61 -1.73
N ASP A 281 -7.38 -54.56 -1.01
CA ASP A 281 -7.68 -54.70 0.42
C ASP A 281 -8.85 -55.65 0.67
N ALA A 282 -9.91 -55.60 -0.16
CA ALA A 282 -11.04 -56.52 -0.07
C ALA A 282 -10.64 -57.99 -0.25
N LEU A 283 -9.69 -58.27 -1.17
CA LEU A 283 -9.20 -59.62 -1.43
C LEU A 283 -8.34 -60.13 -0.28
N VAL A 284 -7.40 -59.30 0.20
CA VAL A 284 -6.54 -59.64 1.34
C VAL A 284 -7.37 -59.85 2.60
N LEU A 285 -8.35 -58.98 2.86
CA LEU A 285 -9.26 -59.14 3.99
C LEU A 285 -10.07 -60.44 3.88
N SER A 286 -10.58 -60.77 2.68
CA SER A 286 -11.32 -62.01 2.46
C SER A 286 -10.46 -63.25 2.72
N GLU A 287 -9.20 -63.26 2.27
CA GLU A 287 -8.24 -64.34 2.54
C GLU A 287 -7.97 -64.49 4.04
N VAL A 288 -7.73 -63.38 4.74
CA VAL A 288 -7.52 -63.39 6.20
C VAL A 288 -8.75 -63.94 6.94
N ILE A 289 -9.96 -63.55 6.54
CA ILE A 289 -11.21 -64.04 7.14
C ILE A 289 -11.38 -65.54 6.92
N GLN A 290 -11.10 -66.05 5.71
CA GLN A 290 -11.23 -67.47 5.39
C GLN A 290 -10.27 -68.36 6.20
N ASN A 291 -9.14 -67.80 6.63
CA ASN A 291 -8.14 -68.50 7.45
C ASN A 291 -8.47 -68.51 8.96
N LEU A 292 -9.56 -67.86 9.39
CA LEU A 292 -9.98 -67.88 10.80
C LEU A 292 -10.59 -69.23 11.16
N SER A 293 -10.05 -69.88 12.20
CA SER A 293 -10.52 -71.21 12.63
C SER A 293 -11.89 -71.19 13.33
N VAL A 294 -12.24 -70.09 14.01
CA VAL A 294 -13.49 -69.91 14.75
C VAL A 294 -13.89 -68.44 14.67
N CYS A 295 -15.09 -68.13 14.16
CA CYS A 295 -15.65 -66.79 14.12
C CYS A 295 -17.15 -66.87 14.49
N PRO A 296 -17.62 -66.18 15.55
CA PRO A 296 -19.04 -66.17 15.89
C PRO A 296 -19.86 -65.37 14.87
N GLU A 297 -21.18 -65.55 14.90
CA GLU A 297 -22.10 -65.04 13.86
C GLU A 297 -22.06 -63.51 13.75
N GLU A 298 -22.07 -62.79 14.87
CA GLU A 298 -22.06 -61.32 14.88
C GLU A 298 -20.78 -60.74 14.27
N GLU A 299 -19.61 -61.26 14.66
CA GLU A 299 -18.32 -60.86 14.09
C GLU A 299 -18.20 -61.24 12.61
N SER A 300 -18.73 -62.41 12.21
CA SER A 300 -18.74 -62.86 10.82
C SER A 300 -19.61 -61.95 9.93
N ILE A 301 -20.74 -61.46 10.44
CA ILE A 301 -21.60 -60.51 9.72
C ILE A 301 -20.84 -59.20 9.48
N ILE A 302 -20.17 -58.66 10.49
CA ILE A 302 -19.39 -57.42 10.37
C ILE A 302 -18.24 -57.60 9.36
N LEU A 303 -17.45 -58.67 9.49
CA LEU A 303 -16.31 -58.93 8.61
C LEU A 303 -16.72 -59.16 7.15
N SER A 304 -17.82 -59.87 6.90
CA SER A 304 -18.35 -60.07 5.55
C SER A 304 -18.94 -58.79 4.96
N SER A 305 -19.58 -57.95 5.78
CA SER A 305 -20.06 -56.62 5.39
C SER A 305 -18.91 -55.72 4.91
N PHE A 306 -17.75 -55.77 5.56
CA PHE A 306 -16.56 -55.03 5.10
C PHE A 306 -16.14 -55.46 3.69
N VAL A 307 -15.95 -56.77 3.46
CA VAL A 307 -15.54 -57.27 2.14
C VAL A 307 -16.56 -56.91 1.06
N SER A 308 -17.86 -57.04 1.35
CA SER A 308 -18.93 -56.68 0.42
C SER A 308 -18.91 -55.19 0.08
N SER A 309 -18.79 -54.33 1.09
CA SER A 309 -18.80 -52.87 0.92
C SER A 309 -17.58 -52.40 0.13
N LEU A 310 -16.40 -52.95 0.43
CA LEU A 310 -15.16 -52.59 -0.25
C LEU A 310 -15.13 -53.09 -1.71
N SER A 311 -15.61 -54.31 -1.96
CA SER A 311 -15.63 -54.91 -3.32
C SER A 311 -16.61 -54.22 -4.26
N ALA A 312 -17.64 -53.56 -3.72
CA ALA A 312 -18.63 -52.83 -4.51
C ALA A 312 -18.10 -51.51 -5.09
N LEU A 313 -17.03 -50.96 -4.53
CA LEU A 313 -16.49 -49.66 -4.91
C LEU A 313 -15.98 -49.66 -6.36
N SER A 314 -16.20 -48.54 -7.05
CA SER A 314 -15.76 -48.40 -8.44
C SER A 314 -15.27 -46.99 -8.75
N VAL A 315 -14.37 -46.88 -9.72
CA VAL A 315 -13.81 -45.58 -10.16
C VAL A 315 -14.90 -44.64 -10.70
N LYS A 316 -16.03 -45.18 -11.17
CA LYS A 316 -17.14 -44.37 -11.68
C LYS A 316 -17.69 -43.43 -10.60
N GLU A 317 -17.77 -43.90 -9.36
CA GLU A 317 -18.26 -43.11 -8.21
C GLU A 317 -17.39 -41.86 -7.99
N VAL A 318 -16.07 -41.97 -8.24
CA VAL A 318 -15.13 -40.83 -8.18
C VAL A 318 -15.31 -39.90 -9.38
N ASP A 319 -15.46 -40.45 -10.59
CA ASP A 319 -15.66 -39.67 -11.82
C ASP A 319 -16.98 -38.88 -11.77
N ASP A 320 -18.01 -39.46 -11.14
CA ASP A 320 -19.34 -38.86 -10.92
C ASP A 320 -19.39 -37.95 -9.67
N LYS A 321 -18.28 -37.83 -8.92
CA LYS A 321 -18.15 -37.05 -7.67
C LYS A 321 -19.18 -37.41 -6.60
N GLU A 322 -19.45 -38.69 -6.45
CA GLU A 322 -20.30 -39.19 -5.38
C GLU A 322 -19.65 -38.97 -4.00
N GLN A 323 -20.49 -38.76 -2.98
CA GLN A 323 -20.02 -38.64 -1.61
C GLN A 323 -19.92 -40.02 -0.96
N PHE A 324 -18.70 -40.41 -0.59
CA PHE A 324 -18.46 -41.62 0.19
C PHE A 324 -18.78 -41.38 1.68
N ASP A 325 -19.30 -42.40 2.36
CA ASP A 325 -19.41 -42.43 3.83
C ASP A 325 -19.03 -43.80 4.38
N PHE A 326 -17.85 -43.87 5.01
CA PHE A 326 -17.30 -45.04 5.67
C PHE A 326 -17.31 -44.89 7.20
N THR A 327 -18.03 -43.91 7.74
CA THR A 327 -18.21 -43.76 9.20
C THR A 327 -18.81 -45.01 9.84
N PRO A 328 -19.83 -45.66 9.25
CA PRO A 328 -20.36 -46.93 9.78
C PRO A 328 -19.29 -48.03 9.81
N LEU A 329 -18.52 -48.20 8.72
CA LEU A 329 -17.47 -49.21 8.62
C LEU A 329 -16.40 -49.01 9.70
N ARG A 330 -15.92 -47.77 9.88
CA ARG A 330 -14.92 -47.45 10.92
C ARG A 330 -15.45 -47.68 12.33
N LEU A 331 -16.73 -47.36 12.57
CA LEU A 331 -17.36 -47.60 13.87
C LEU A 331 -17.57 -49.10 14.13
N ASP A 332 -17.94 -49.88 13.13
CA ASP A 332 -18.05 -51.33 13.23
C ASP A 332 -16.70 -52.00 13.44
N TRP A 333 -15.62 -51.49 12.84
CA TRP A 333 -14.27 -51.94 13.17
C TRP A 333 -13.94 -51.67 14.64
N PHE A 334 -14.33 -50.50 15.16
CA PHE A 334 -14.12 -50.19 16.57
C PHE A 334 -14.95 -51.09 17.51
N ARG A 335 -16.21 -51.40 17.14
CA ARG A 335 -17.04 -52.39 17.85
C ARG A 335 -16.40 -53.77 17.84
N LEU A 336 -15.89 -54.20 16.69
CA LEU A 336 -15.23 -55.49 16.54
C LEU A 336 -13.96 -55.58 17.39
N GLN A 337 -13.17 -54.50 17.49
CA GLN A 337 -12.04 -54.44 18.42
C GLN A 337 -12.50 -54.65 19.87
N ALA A 338 -13.62 -54.05 20.29
CA ALA A 338 -14.16 -54.24 21.63
C ALA A 338 -14.60 -55.69 21.87
N TYR A 339 -15.33 -56.31 20.93
CA TYR A 339 -15.82 -57.69 21.03
C TYR A 339 -14.67 -58.71 21.11
N THR A 340 -13.59 -58.46 20.35
CA THR A 340 -12.47 -59.39 20.19
C THR A 340 -11.31 -59.14 21.17
N SER A 341 -11.35 -58.07 21.97
CA SER A 341 -10.28 -57.72 22.93
C SER A 341 -10.63 -57.97 24.40
N VAL A 342 -11.87 -58.40 24.70
CA VAL A 342 -12.25 -58.79 26.06
C VAL A 342 -11.65 -60.14 26.46
N ALA A 343 -11.49 -60.36 27.76
CA ALA A 343 -11.01 -61.64 28.27
C ALA A 343 -11.96 -62.79 27.87
N LYS A 344 -11.40 -63.86 27.31
CA LYS A 344 -12.13 -65.05 26.80
C LYS A 344 -13.03 -64.78 25.59
N ALA A 345 -12.75 -63.76 24.77
CA ALA A 345 -13.39 -63.60 23.48
C ALA A 345 -13.22 -64.86 22.62
N SER A 346 -14.28 -65.26 21.91
CA SER A 346 -14.29 -66.43 21.02
C SER A 346 -13.35 -66.27 19.83
N LEU A 347 -13.19 -65.03 19.34
CA LEU A 347 -12.20 -64.62 18.35
C LEU A 347 -11.26 -63.59 19.01
N PRO A 348 -10.17 -64.02 19.67
CA PRO A 348 -9.27 -63.08 20.34
C PRO A 348 -8.37 -62.37 19.32
N LEU A 349 -8.43 -61.03 19.28
CA LEU A 349 -7.61 -60.22 18.36
C LEU A 349 -6.11 -60.37 18.66
N GLY A 350 -5.76 -60.61 19.92
CA GLY A 350 -4.38 -60.86 20.36
C GLY A 350 -3.75 -62.15 19.82
N SER A 351 -4.54 -63.06 19.23
CA SER A 351 -4.04 -64.25 18.54
C SER A 351 -4.18 -64.16 17.01
N ASN A 352 -4.90 -63.13 16.52
CA ASN A 352 -5.27 -62.94 15.12
C ASN A 352 -4.81 -61.56 14.63
N HIS A 353 -3.51 -61.29 14.74
CA HIS A 353 -2.93 -59.97 14.47
C HIS A 353 -3.13 -59.48 13.03
N ASP A 354 -3.23 -60.39 12.05
CA ASP A 354 -3.43 -60.04 10.65
C ASP A 354 -4.76 -59.30 10.39
N VAL A 355 -5.82 -59.65 11.12
CA VAL A 355 -7.12 -58.94 11.03
C VAL A 355 -6.93 -57.48 11.44
N GLY A 356 -6.28 -57.24 12.58
CA GLY A 356 -6.02 -55.89 13.07
C GLY A 356 -5.12 -55.10 12.12
N ARG A 357 -4.07 -55.73 11.60
CA ARG A 357 -3.15 -55.11 10.64
C ARG A 357 -3.86 -54.64 9.38
N VAL A 358 -4.60 -55.55 8.72
CA VAL A 358 -5.28 -55.25 7.44
C VAL A 358 -6.41 -54.25 7.66
N MET A 359 -7.19 -54.38 8.73
CA MET A 359 -8.26 -53.42 9.02
C MET A 359 -7.74 -52.02 9.32
N ASN A 360 -6.60 -51.89 10.02
CA ASN A 360 -5.99 -50.58 10.27
C ASN A 360 -5.49 -49.92 8.97
N LEU A 361 -5.01 -50.69 8.00
CA LEU A 361 -4.68 -50.21 6.65
C LEU A 361 -5.94 -49.75 5.90
N ILE A 362 -7.00 -50.56 5.91
CA ILE A 362 -8.30 -50.24 5.31
C ILE A 362 -8.89 -48.96 5.90
N VAL A 363 -8.83 -48.79 7.22
CA VAL A 363 -9.33 -47.58 7.90
C VAL A 363 -8.57 -46.34 7.42
N PHE A 364 -7.26 -46.43 7.27
CA PHE A 364 -6.47 -45.32 6.69
C PHE A 364 -6.90 -45.02 5.25
N HIS A 365 -7.03 -46.04 4.39
CA HIS A 365 -7.47 -45.86 3.00
C HIS A 365 -8.89 -45.29 2.89
N THR A 366 -9.83 -45.72 3.73
CA THR A 366 -11.19 -45.16 3.75
C THR A 366 -11.17 -43.69 4.18
N LYS A 367 -10.38 -43.30 5.19
CA LYS A 367 -10.21 -41.89 5.59
C LYS A 367 -9.75 -41.00 4.44
N LEU A 368 -8.95 -41.51 3.50
CA LEU A 368 -8.50 -40.77 2.32
C LEU A 368 -9.61 -40.54 1.27
N LEU A 369 -10.74 -41.24 1.40
CA LEU A 369 -11.89 -41.07 0.53
C LEU A 369 -12.90 -40.05 1.06
N ASP A 370 -13.31 -40.19 2.33
CA ASP A 370 -14.43 -39.45 2.92
C ASP A 370 -14.08 -38.55 4.12
N SER A 371 -12.91 -38.71 4.75
CA SER A 371 -12.50 -37.97 5.96
C SER A 371 -11.16 -37.26 5.80
N LEU A 372 -10.86 -36.78 4.60
CA LEU A 372 -9.56 -36.18 4.29
C LEU A 372 -9.29 -34.89 5.09
N GLU A 373 -10.31 -34.05 5.29
CA GLU A 373 -10.17 -32.82 6.08
C GLU A 373 -9.94 -33.09 7.57
N ASP A 374 -10.58 -34.13 8.12
CA ASP A 374 -10.37 -34.58 9.50
C ASP A 374 -8.98 -35.18 9.68
N LEU A 375 -8.51 -35.96 8.71
CA LEU A 375 -7.16 -36.51 8.73
C LEU A 375 -6.08 -35.41 8.61
N LEU A 376 -6.32 -34.40 7.76
CA LEU A 376 -5.49 -33.20 7.71
C LEU A 376 -5.51 -32.42 9.04
N ALA A 377 -6.66 -32.38 9.74
CA ALA A 377 -6.74 -31.80 11.08
C ALA A 377 -5.90 -32.59 12.08
N GLU A 378 -6.12 -33.90 12.16
CA GLU A 378 -5.44 -34.82 13.07
C GLU A 378 -3.91 -34.70 12.97
N ALA A 379 -3.40 -34.66 11.74
CA ALA A 379 -1.99 -34.61 11.45
C ALA A 379 -1.36 -33.21 11.57
N SER A 380 -2.09 -32.13 11.29
CA SER A 380 -1.46 -30.81 11.09
C SER A 380 -2.16 -29.62 11.74
N ASP A 381 -3.15 -29.86 12.61
CA ASP A 381 -3.83 -28.77 13.29
C ASP A 381 -2.88 -28.03 14.25
N LEU A 382 -2.96 -26.70 14.17
CA LEU A 382 -2.18 -25.75 14.96
C LEU A 382 -3.10 -24.71 15.60
N SER A 383 -4.40 -25.03 15.76
CA SER A 383 -5.39 -24.14 16.35
C SER A 383 -5.00 -23.67 17.76
N ASP A 384 -4.33 -24.52 18.54
CA ASP A 384 -3.90 -24.21 19.90
C ASP A 384 -2.90 -23.05 19.99
N LEU A 385 -2.25 -22.70 18.87
CA LEU A 385 -1.35 -21.53 18.82
C LEU A 385 -2.10 -20.21 19.03
N CYS A 386 -3.44 -20.19 18.92
CA CYS A 386 -4.24 -19.00 19.22
C CYS A 386 -4.16 -18.58 20.70
N PHE A 387 -3.84 -19.53 21.59
CA PHE A 387 -3.62 -19.29 23.02
C PHE A 387 -2.17 -18.88 23.33
N TYR A 388 -1.29 -18.89 22.33
CA TYR A 388 0.11 -18.46 22.44
C TYR A 388 0.42 -17.25 21.53
N PRO A 389 -0.33 -16.12 21.63
CA PRO A 389 -0.13 -14.99 20.73
C PRO A 389 1.29 -14.41 20.84
N ARG A 390 1.88 -14.38 22.04
CA ARG A 390 3.19 -13.75 22.27
C ARG A 390 4.34 -14.50 21.57
N PRO A 391 4.53 -15.83 21.71
CA PRO A 391 5.54 -16.55 20.94
C PRO A 391 5.33 -16.46 19.44
N VAL A 392 4.08 -16.58 18.98
CA VAL A 392 3.73 -16.53 17.55
C VAL A 392 4.09 -15.16 16.95
N GLU A 393 3.72 -14.07 17.61
CA GLU A 393 4.09 -12.72 17.18
C GLU A 393 5.61 -12.51 17.17
N LYS A 394 6.33 -13.04 18.17
CA LYS A 394 7.79 -12.96 18.20
C LYS A 394 8.44 -13.71 17.03
N MET A 395 7.89 -14.88 16.66
CA MET A 395 8.33 -15.63 15.50
C MET A 395 8.07 -14.87 14.18
N PHE A 396 6.91 -14.21 14.08
CA PHE A 396 6.59 -13.36 12.94
C PHE A 396 7.55 -12.17 12.83
N VAL A 397 7.81 -11.45 13.92
CA VAL A 397 8.77 -10.32 13.91
C VAL A 397 10.16 -10.77 13.48
N ALA A 398 10.66 -11.89 14.00
CA ALA A 398 11.95 -12.44 13.58
C ALA A 398 11.98 -12.83 12.08
N THR A 399 10.83 -13.25 11.53
CA THR A 399 10.68 -13.53 10.09
C THR A 399 10.76 -12.23 9.27
N MET A 400 10.11 -11.16 9.73
CA MET A 400 10.09 -9.87 9.04
C MET A 400 11.46 -9.16 9.02
N GLU A 401 12.36 -9.50 9.96
CA GLU A 401 13.73 -8.98 10.04
C GLU A 401 14.71 -9.69 9.10
N GLU A 402 14.43 -10.92 8.66
CA GLU A 402 15.33 -11.76 7.86
C GLU A 402 14.85 -11.85 6.40
N PRO A 403 15.56 -11.22 5.42
CA PRO A 403 15.10 -11.15 4.03
C PRO A 403 14.77 -12.50 3.40
N SER A 404 15.59 -13.53 3.68
CA SER A 404 15.39 -14.88 3.13
C SER A 404 14.12 -15.58 3.64
N MET A 405 13.57 -15.12 4.77
CA MET A 405 12.36 -15.67 5.38
C MET A 405 11.08 -14.94 4.96
N LEU A 406 11.19 -13.75 4.36
CA LEU A 406 10.05 -12.92 3.97
C LEU A 406 9.10 -13.64 3.01
N ARG A 407 9.60 -14.52 2.14
CA ARG A 407 8.79 -15.35 1.24
C ARG A 407 7.84 -16.32 1.92
N TYR A 408 8.09 -16.64 3.18
CA TYR A 408 7.28 -17.56 3.97
C TYR A 408 6.36 -16.84 4.96
N SER A 409 6.40 -15.50 5.02
CA SER A 409 5.63 -14.70 5.99
C SER A 409 4.10 -14.90 5.91
N ILE A 410 3.56 -15.28 4.74
CA ILE A 410 2.13 -15.56 4.53
C ILE A 410 1.64 -16.76 5.36
N ALA A 411 2.53 -17.62 5.82
CA ALA A 411 2.19 -18.75 6.68
C ALA A 411 1.55 -18.31 8.01
N PHE A 412 1.90 -17.12 8.54
CA PHE A 412 1.32 -16.62 9.79
C PHE A 412 -0.15 -16.16 9.63
N PRO A 413 -0.52 -15.35 8.62
CA PRO A 413 -1.93 -15.11 8.30
C PRO A 413 -2.72 -16.40 8.01
N LEU A 414 -2.14 -17.34 7.26
CA LEU A 414 -2.78 -18.63 6.95
C LEU A 414 -3.02 -19.47 8.21
N LEU A 415 -2.09 -19.47 9.17
CA LEU A 415 -2.24 -20.14 10.46
C LEU A 415 -3.50 -19.69 11.21
N CYS A 416 -3.90 -18.41 11.10
CA CYS A 416 -5.13 -17.91 11.74
C CYS A 416 -6.39 -18.62 11.23
N SER A 417 -6.37 -19.23 10.04
CA SER A 417 -7.49 -20.04 9.54
C SER A 417 -7.71 -21.33 10.33
N HIS A 418 -6.69 -21.83 11.04
CA HIS A 418 -6.80 -23.03 11.87
C HIS A 418 -7.58 -22.77 13.16
N PHE A 419 -7.61 -21.52 13.63
CA PHE A 419 -8.10 -21.18 14.97
C PHE A 419 -9.61 -21.43 15.14
N SER A 420 -10.36 -21.59 14.05
CA SER A 420 -11.76 -22.02 14.11
C SER A 420 -11.94 -23.48 14.53
N ARG A 421 -10.88 -24.31 14.52
CA ARG A 421 -10.94 -25.73 14.87
C ARG A 421 -10.82 -26.03 16.36
N CYS A 422 -10.31 -25.12 17.20
CA CYS A 422 -10.20 -25.35 18.64
C CYS A 422 -11.51 -25.12 19.42
N ILE A 423 -12.61 -24.80 18.72
CA ILE A 423 -13.93 -24.61 19.32
C ILE A 423 -14.58 -25.96 19.61
N HIS A 424 -15.29 -26.04 20.74
CA HIS A 424 -16.09 -27.23 21.06
C HIS A 424 -17.59 -26.88 21.16
N PRO A 425 -18.51 -27.69 20.63
CA PRO A 425 -19.95 -27.42 20.70
C PRO A 425 -20.50 -27.27 22.14
N MET A 426 -19.80 -27.82 23.13
CA MET A 426 -20.16 -27.68 24.56
C MET A 426 -19.68 -26.38 25.21
N CYS A 427 -18.90 -25.54 24.52
CA CYS A 427 -18.48 -24.23 25.01
C CYS A 427 -18.65 -23.17 23.90
N PRO A 428 -19.88 -22.85 23.46
CA PRO A 428 -20.11 -21.85 22.42
C PRO A 428 -19.73 -20.43 22.87
N GLU A 429 -19.61 -20.18 24.17
CA GLU A 429 -19.33 -18.87 24.76
C GLU A 429 -17.95 -18.31 24.35
N GLU A 430 -16.99 -19.17 24.02
CA GLU A 430 -15.65 -18.77 23.61
C GLU A 430 -15.56 -18.32 22.14
N TYR A 431 -16.55 -18.67 21.32
CA TYR A 431 -16.52 -18.41 19.87
C TYR A 431 -16.29 -16.93 19.52
N PRO A 432 -17.02 -15.95 20.09
CA PRO A 432 -16.80 -14.54 19.77
C PRO A 432 -15.39 -14.06 20.14
N HIS A 433 -14.83 -14.59 21.24
CA HIS A 433 -13.50 -14.22 21.72
C HIS A 433 -12.40 -14.77 20.80
N LEU A 434 -12.45 -16.06 20.46
CA LEU A 434 -11.48 -16.69 19.57
C LEU A 434 -11.53 -16.11 18.16
N LYS A 435 -12.72 -15.80 17.65
CA LYS A 435 -12.90 -15.09 16.39
C LYS A 435 -12.19 -13.74 16.39
N ALA A 436 -12.36 -12.95 17.46
CA ALA A 436 -11.72 -11.64 17.58
C ALA A 436 -10.18 -11.75 17.63
N ILE A 437 -9.65 -12.74 18.36
CA ILE A 437 -8.20 -13.00 18.42
C ILE A 437 -7.66 -13.38 17.04
N ALA A 438 -8.29 -14.34 16.36
CA ALA A 438 -7.84 -14.83 15.06
C ALA A 438 -7.84 -13.73 14.00
N LEU A 439 -8.92 -12.95 13.93
CA LEU A 439 -9.02 -11.82 12.99
C LEU A 439 -8.03 -10.69 13.34
N GLY A 440 -7.86 -10.39 14.64
CA GLY A 440 -6.90 -9.40 15.11
C GLY A 440 -5.45 -9.74 14.74
N LEU A 441 -5.04 -11.00 14.95
CA LEU A 441 -3.71 -11.48 14.57
C LEU A 441 -3.52 -11.51 13.05
N CYS A 442 -4.49 -12.03 12.30
CA CYS A 442 -4.45 -12.07 10.85
C CYS A 442 -4.28 -10.66 10.25
N ASN A 443 -5.10 -9.71 10.71
CA ASN A 443 -5.03 -8.31 10.29
C ASN A 443 -3.66 -7.70 10.62
N LYS A 444 -3.16 -7.90 11.85
CA LYS A 444 -1.85 -7.39 12.29
C LYS A 444 -0.70 -7.90 11.42
N PHE A 445 -0.69 -9.19 11.07
CA PHE A 445 0.35 -9.76 10.23
C PHE A 445 0.31 -9.18 8.80
N LEU A 446 -0.88 -9.08 8.20
CA LEU A 446 -1.03 -8.55 6.85
C LEU A 446 -0.73 -7.05 6.77
N GLU A 447 -1.15 -6.26 7.77
CA GLU A 447 -0.79 -4.84 7.88
C GLU A 447 0.73 -4.66 7.94
N GLU A 448 1.44 -5.44 8.75
CA GLU A 448 2.89 -5.32 8.87
C GLU A 448 3.63 -5.75 7.60
N MET A 449 3.20 -6.84 6.95
CA MET A 449 3.72 -7.26 5.66
C MET A 449 3.52 -6.19 4.58
N ALA A 450 2.30 -5.64 4.49
CA ALA A 450 1.97 -4.57 3.55
C ALA A 450 2.74 -3.27 3.87
N ARG A 451 2.90 -2.93 5.15
CA ARG A 451 3.68 -1.77 5.61
C ARG A 451 5.14 -1.88 5.20
N GLN A 452 5.78 -3.04 5.37
CA GLN A 452 7.18 -3.24 4.97
C GLN A 452 7.35 -3.26 3.45
N ALA A 453 6.47 -3.96 2.73
CA ALA A 453 6.49 -3.99 1.26
C ALA A 453 6.29 -2.58 0.68
N SER A 454 5.28 -1.83 1.14
CA SER A 454 5.04 -0.45 0.71
C SER A 454 6.20 0.49 1.04
N ALA A 455 6.88 0.31 2.18
CA ALA A 455 8.05 1.12 2.54
C ALA A 455 9.21 0.83 1.58
N CYS A 456 9.48 -0.45 1.33
CA CYS A 456 10.50 -0.88 0.37
C CYS A 456 10.23 -0.35 -1.05
N VAL A 457 8.96 -0.33 -1.49
CA VAL A 457 8.58 0.28 -2.79
C VAL A 457 8.87 1.77 -2.80
N MET A 458 8.49 2.50 -1.75
CA MET A 458 8.73 3.95 -1.68
C MET A 458 10.22 4.30 -1.62
N ASP A 459 11.03 3.52 -0.88
CA ASP A 459 12.48 3.70 -0.82
C ASP A 459 13.12 3.42 -2.19
N ALA A 460 12.67 2.39 -2.90
CA ALA A 460 13.13 2.10 -4.25
C ALA A 460 12.71 3.20 -5.25
N CYS A 461 11.49 3.73 -5.12
CA CYS A 461 11.07 4.91 -5.89
C CYS A 461 11.97 6.13 -5.62
N ALA A 462 12.34 6.37 -4.35
CA ALA A 462 13.22 7.48 -3.97
C ALA A 462 14.61 7.33 -4.60
N GLU A 463 15.17 6.12 -4.62
CA GLU A 463 16.43 5.83 -5.31
C GLU A 463 16.32 6.07 -6.83
N GLN A 464 15.23 5.63 -7.47
CA GLN A 464 14.98 5.90 -8.89
C GLN A 464 14.80 7.40 -9.18
N HIS A 465 14.17 8.13 -8.28
CA HIS A 465 14.07 9.58 -8.36
C HIS A 465 15.45 10.24 -8.27
N ASN A 466 16.31 9.83 -7.33
CA ASN A 466 17.68 10.34 -7.21
C ASN A 466 18.49 10.11 -8.50
N LEU A 467 18.31 8.95 -9.16
CA LEU A 467 18.95 8.67 -10.45
C LEU A 467 18.39 9.55 -11.56
N SER A 468 17.08 9.78 -11.58
CA SER A 468 16.41 10.66 -12.55
C SER A 468 16.81 12.12 -12.36
N GLU A 469 17.02 12.56 -11.12
CA GLU A 469 17.49 13.92 -10.82
C GLU A 469 18.87 14.19 -11.44
N GLN A 470 19.77 13.19 -11.42
CA GLN A 470 21.10 13.31 -12.02
C GLN A 470 21.08 13.54 -13.55
N LEU A 471 19.95 13.24 -14.21
CA LEU A 471 19.75 13.47 -15.64
C LEU A 471 19.29 14.90 -15.97
N LEU A 472 18.98 15.72 -14.96
CA LEU A 472 18.51 17.09 -15.18
C LEU A 472 19.60 17.97 -15.83
N PRO A 473 19.21 18.90 -16.74
CA PRO A 473 20.15 19.78 -17.43
C PRO A 473 21.09 20.56 -16.51
N LYS A 474 20.67 20.87 -15.27
CA LYS A 474 21.46 21.59 -14.25
C LYS A 474 22.82 20.91 -13.99
N HIS A 475 22.91 19.58 -14.08
CA HIS A 475 24.15 18.85 -13.85
C HIS A 475 25.16 18.93 -15.01
N CYS A 476 24.74 19.40 -16.19
CA CYS A 476 25.62 19.60 -17.35
C CYS A 476 26.44 20.90 -17.28
N ALA A 477 26.12 21.82 -16.36
CA ALA A 477 26.75 23.15 -16.28
C ALA A 477 28.28 23.09 -16.16
N SER A 478 28.82 22.17 -15.36
CA SER A 478 30.26 21.98 -15.19
C SER A 478 30.95 21.52 -16.48
N THR A 479 30.30 20.65 -17.25
CA THR A 479 30.77 20.15 -18.55
C THR A 479 30.81 21.28 -19.58
N VAL A 480 29.75 22.10 -19.65
CA VAL A 480 29.68 23.27 -20.55
C VAL A 480 30.74 24.30 -20.18
N SER A 481 30.92 24.61 -18.88
CA SER A 481 31.95 25.52 -18.39
C SER A 481 33.37 25.05 -18.75
N LYS A 482 33.65 23.75 -18.53
CA LYS A 482 34.93 23.12 -18.93
C LYS A 482 35.16 23.19 -20.45
N ALA A 483 34.12 22.99 -21.27
CA ALA A 483 34.22 23.07 -22.72
C ALA A 483 34.45 24.52 -23.22
N ARG A 484 33.79 25.52 -22.61
CA ARG A 484 33.96 26.94 -22.94
C ARG A 484 35.34 27.46 -22.53
N ASN A 485 35.81 27.12 -21.33
CA ASN A 485 37.09 27.57 -20.79
C ASN A 485 38.31 26.87 -21.42
N LYS A 486 38.15 25.69 -22.05
CA LYS A 486 39.23 25.08 -22.86
C LYS A 486 39.70 25.95 -24.04
N LYS A 487 38.91 26.94 -24.49
CA LYS A 487 39.31 27.91 -25.51
C LYS A 487 40.15 29.08 -24.98
N THR A 488 40.27 29.26 -23.67
CA THR A 488 41.01 30.37 -23.05
C THR A 488 41.99 29.80 -22.02
N LEU A 489 43.26 29.65 -22.42
CA LEU A 489 44.47 29.31 -21.63
C LEU A 489 44.34 28.24 -20.52
N LYS A 490 45.09 27.14 -20.68
CA LYS A 490 45.33 26.09 -19.67
C LYS A 490 45.78 26.69 -18.32
N GLN A 491 44.86 26.84 -17.38
CA GLN A 491 45.23 26.77 -15.95
C GLN A 491 45.25 25.29 -15.53
N PRO A 492 46.23 24.87 -14.72
CA PRO A 492 46.28 23.51 -14.20
C PRO A 492 45.08 23.27 -13.28
N ALA A 493 44.39 22.15 -13.48
CA ALA A 493 43.25 21.75 -12.66
C ALA A 493 43.65 21.70 -11.17
N LYS A 494 42.85 22.32 -10.30
CA LYS A 494 42.96 22.13 -8.84
C LYS A 494 42.78 20.64 -8.55
N LYS A 495 43.86 19.98 -8.10
CA LYS A 495 43.82 18.64 -7.50
C LYS A 495 42.85 18.67 -6.31
N GLY A 496 41.73 17.96 -6.39
CA GLY A 496 40.87 17.73 -5.21
C GLY A 496 39.37 17.55 -5.45
N GLU A 497 38.82 17.93 -6.61
CA GLU A 497 37.41 17.62 -6.88
C GLU A 497 37.27 16.17 -7.37
N PRO A 498 36.50 15.30 -6.65
CA PRO A 498 36.18 13.98 -7.16
C PRO A 498 35.39 14.16 -8.47
N GLU A 499 35.86 13.51 -9.53
CA GLU A 499 35.16 13.48 -10.80
C GLU A 499 33.82 12.77 -10.57
N ARG A 500 32.70 13.49 -10.70
CA ARG A 500 31.37 12.87 -10.57
C ARG A 500 31.25 11.77 -11.61
N ASP A 501 30.92 10.56 -11.16
CA ASP A 501 30.62 9.45 -12.04
C ASP A 501 29.46 9.81 -12.97
N LYS A 502 29.54 9.36 -14.21
CA LYS A 502 28.48 9.62 -15.21
C LYS A 502 27.28 8.72 -14.91
N PRO A 503 26.03 9.21 -15.11
CA PRO A 503 24.84 8.38 -15.03
C PRO A 503 24.99 7.10 -15.88
N GLY A 504 24.65 5.95 -15.30
CA GLY A 504 24.84 4.62 -15.88
C GLY A 504 26.05 3.86 -15.30
N ALA A 505 26.96 4.53 -14.60
CA ALA A 505 28.08 3.86 -13.93
C ALA A 505 27.63 2.99 -12.75
N GLU A 506 26.59 3.42 -12.03
CA GLU A 506 25.96 2.68 -10.93
C GLU A 506 25.36 1.33 -11.38
N SER A 507 24.98 1.24 -12.65
CA SER A 507 24.41 0.04 -13.27
C SER A 507 25.48 -0.93 -13.83
N GLN A 508 26.75 -0.53 -13.91
CA GLN A 508 27.85 -1.36 -14.40
C GLN A 508 28.40 -2.29 -13.31
N ARG A 509 27.64 -3.35 -13.02
CA ARG A 509 28.02 -4.35 -12.01
C ARG A 509 29.25 -5.15 -12.42
N LYS A 510 30.25 -5.19 -11.54
CA LYS A 510 31.47 -6.01 -11.68
C LYS A 510 31.34 -7.38 -11.02
N ASP A 511 30.73 -7.45 -9.85
CA ASP A 511 30.56 -8.67 -9.06
C ASP A 511 29.19 -8.65 -8.33
N ARG A 512 28.54 -9.80 -8.19
CA ARG A 512 27.28 -9.97 -7.45
C ARG A 512 27.48 -10.06 -5.93
N THR A 513 28.70 -10.32 -5.46
CA THR A 513 29.02 -10.27 -4.02
C THR A 513 28.94 -8.84 -3.47
N LEU A 514 29.11 -7.82 -4.34
CA LEU A 514 28.92 -6.42 -4.01
C LEU A 514 27.43 -6.06 -4.10
N THR A 515 26.73 -6.16 -2.96
CA THR A 515 25.31 -5.78 -2.84
C THR A 515 25.14 -4.28 -2.67
N THR A 516 24.46 -3.64 -3.62
CA THR A 516 24.03 -2.24 -3.56
C THR A 516 22.79 -2.07 -2.69
N ASN A 517 22.38 -0.83 -2.39
CA ASN A 517 21.11 -0.58 -1.70
C ASN A 517 19.91 -1.08 -2.53
N MET A 518 19.91 -0.77 -3.83
CA MET A 518 18.88 -1.25 -4.77
C MET A 518 18.79 -2.78 -4.80
N ASP A 519 19.91 -3.51 -4.70
CA ASP A 519 19.86 -4.99 -4.64
C ASP A 519 19.11 -5.49 -3.42
N LYS A 520 19.32 -4.87 -2.26
CA LYS A 520 18.64 -5.24 -1.01
C LYS A 520 17.15 -4.93 -1.09
N LEU A 521 16.79 -3.78 -1.65
CA LEU A 521 15.39 -3.38 -1.85
C LEU A 521 14.69 -4.34 -2.84
N HIS A 522 15.32 -4.64 -3.97
CA HIS A 522 14.77 -5.59 -4.94
C HIS A 522 14.62 -6.99 -4.37
N LEU A 523 15.59 -7.50 -3.61
CA LEU A 523 15.49 -8.80 -2.94
C LEU A 523 14.34 -8.81 -1.92
N THR A 524 14.28 -7.81 -1.05
CA THR A 524 13.22 -7.68 -0.04
C THR A 524 11.83 -7.65 -0.69
N LEU A 525 11.68 -6.84 -1.73
CA LEU A 525 10.44 -6.75 -2.49
C LEU A 525 10.10 -8.07 -3.18
N ALA A 526 11.10 -8.80 -3.71
CA ALA A 526 10.90 -10.11 -4.32
C ALA A 526 10.33 -11.12 -3.35
N GLU A 527 10.99 -11.27 -2.20
CA GLU A 527 10.59 -12.25 -1.21
C GLU A 527 9.20 -11.91 -0.64
N LEU A 528 8.91 -10.63 -0.34
CA LEU A 528 7.57 -10.22 0.11
C LEU A 528 6.49 -10.38 -0.97
N SER A 529 6.82 -10.16 -2.24
CA SER A 529 5.85 -10.31 -3.34
C SER A 529 5.47 -11.77 -3.54
N LEU A 530 6.41 -12.71 -3.37
CA LEU A 530 6.11 -14.15 -3.38
C LEU A 530 5.14 -14.53 -2.26
N SER A 531 5.29 -13.91 -1.09
CA SER A 531 4.44 -14.14 0.08
C SER A 531 3.03 -13.57 -0.11
N LEU A 532 2.91 -12.28 -0.47
CA LEU A 532 1.64 -11.58 -0.63
C LEU A 532 0.79 -12.11 -1.81
N ASN A 533 1.44 -12.64 -2.85
CA ASN A 533 0.76 -13.25 -4.00
C ASN A 533 0.57 -14.77 -3.89
N HIS A 534 0.99 -15.36 -2.78
CA HIS A 534 0.92 -16.81 -2.62
C HIS A 534 -0.53 -17.33 -2.70
N VAL A 535 -1.48 -16.60 -2.10
CA VAL A 535 -2.91 -16.90 -2.16
C VAL A 535 -3.69 -15.63 -2.55
N PRO A 536 -4.70 -15.75 -3.45
CA PRO A 536 -5.53 -14.59 -3.80
C PRO A 536 -6.42 -14.16 -2.62
N ASN A 537 -6.98 -15.14 -1.91
CA ASN A 537 -7.75 -14.93 -0.69
C ASN A 537 -7.79 -16.23 0.13
N PHE A 538 -8.16 -16.11 1.39
CA PHE A 538 -8.42 -17.23 2.29
C PHE A 538 -9.46 -16.85 3.34
N THR A 539 -9.99 -17.83 4.07
CA THR A 539 -11.06 -17.62 5.05
C THR A 539 -10.57 -17.78 6.49
N VAL A 540 -10.90 -16.82 7.35
CA VAL A 540 -10.69 -16.89 8.81
C VAL A 540 -12.02 -16.63 9.51
N PHE A 541 -12.55 -17.62 10.24
CA PHE A 541 -13.88 -17.51 10.90
C PHE A 541 -14.94 -16.89 9.98
N GLU A 542 -15.10 -17.46 8.77
CA GLU A 542 -16.06 -17.04 7.73
C GLU A 542 -15.77 -15.67 7.08
N HIS A 543 -14.69 -14.98 7.45
CA HIS A 543 -14.28 -13.72 6.83
C HIS A 543 -13.31 -14.01 5.69
N THR A 544 -13.59 -13.47 4.50
CA THR A 544 -12.67 -13.55 3.36
C THR A 544 -11.61 -12.46 3.50
N VAL A 545 -10.35 -12.86 3.47
CA VAL A 545 -9.20 -11.97 3.62
C VAL A 545 -8.39 -11.99 2.32
N THR A 546 -8.05 -10.81 1.80
CA THR A 546 -7.35 -10.62 0.53
C THR A 546 -6.02 -9.88 0.76
N PRO A 547 -4.86 -10.57 0.82
CA PRO A 547 -3.57 -9.94 1.14
C PRO A 547 -3.19 -8.76 0.24
N ALA A 548 -3.46 -8.84 -1.06
CA ALA A 548 -3.10 -7.82 -2.03
C ALA A 548 -3.75 -6.45 -1.74
N GLU A 549 -4.98 -6.42 -1.22
CA GLU A 549 -5.70 -5.18 -0.92
C GLU A 549 -5.05 -4.37 0.21
N TYR A 550 -4.42 -5.04 1.19
CA TYR A 550 -3.65 -4.38 2.25
C TYR A 550 -2.48 -3.58 1.65
N LEU A 551 -1.74 -4.19 0.73
CA LEU A 551 -0.62 -3.51 0.07
C LEU A 551 -1.10 -2.38 -0.83
N SER A 552 -2.19 -2.58 -1.58
CA SER A 552 -2.81 -1.54 -2.41
C SER A 552 -3.13 -0.29 -1.59
N SER A 553 -3.84 -0.45 -0.46
CA SER A 553 -4.22 0.65 0.42
C SER A 553 -3.01 1.40 1.03
N HIS A 554 -1.99 0.66 1.46
CA HIS A 554 -0.75 1.25 1.98
C HIS A 554 0.03 1.99 0.90
N LEU A 555 0.10 1.47 -0.32
CA LEU A 555 0.77 2.12 -1.44
C LEU A 555 0.04 3.40 -1.83
N GLU A 556 -1.29 3.42 -1.93
CA GLU A 556 -2.07 4.63 -2.21
C GLU A 556 -1.75 5.72 -1.18
N THR A 557 -1.84 5.40 0.11
CA THR A 557 -1.61 6.36 1.20
C THR A 557 -0.18 6.91 1.18
N ARG A 558 0.82 6.05 1.00
CA ARG A 558 2.22 6.49 0.98
C ARG A 558 2.58 7.24 -0.30
N PHE A 559 2.04 6.84 -1.43
CA PHE A 559 2.29 7.50 -2.71
C PHE A 559 1.74 8.92 -2.68
N THR A 560 0.52 9.14 -2.17
CA THR A 560 -0.05 10.47 -1.94
C THR A 560 0.89 11.36 -1.12
N LYS A 561 1.39 10.85 0.02
CA LYS A 561 2.32 11.59 0.88
C LYS A 561 3.65 11.88 0.20
N ALA A 562 4.17 10.93 -0.58
CA ALA A 562 5.43 11.10 -1.31
C ALA A 562 5.32 12.22 -2.36
N ILE A 563 4.21 12.28 -3.11
CA ILE A 563 3.99 13.31 -4.13
C ILE A 563 3.97 14.71 -3.51
N VAL A 564 3.24 14.89 -2.41
CA VAL A 564 3.21 16.17 -1.69
C VAL A 564 4.59 16.51 -1.12
N ALA A 565 5.32 15.53 -0.59
CA ALA A 565 6.67 15.73 -0.08
C ALA A 565 7.68 16.14 -1.16
N MET A 566 7.54 15.67 -2.41
CA MET A 566 8.38 16.08 -3.54
C MET A 566 8.29 17.58 -3.82
N ALA A 567 7.15 18.22 -3.54
CA ALA A 567 7.00 19.67 -3.70
C ALA A 567 7.84 20.48 -2.70
N GLY A 568 8.29 19.88 -1.59
CA GLY A 568 9.17 20.53 -0.61
C GLY A 568 8.60 21.84 -0.03
N TYR A 569 7.28 22.00 -0.02
CA TYR A 569 6.66 23.28 0.28
C TYR A 569 6.84 23.69 1.75
N SER A 570 7.40 24.87 1.97
CA SER A 570 7.56 25.48 3.28
C SER A 570 6.94 26.87 3.29
N GLN A 571 5.81 27.00 4.01
CA GLN A 571 5.13 28.29 4.13
C GLN A 571 6.00 29.35 4.84
N ALA A 572 6.90 28.94 5.72
CA ALA A 572 7.77 29.85 6.48
C ALA A 572 8.88 30.45 5.61
N THR A 573 9.47 29.67 4.70
CA THR A 573 10.56 30.11 3.81
C THR A 573 10.07 30.52 2.43
N GLN A 574 8.78 30.29 2.12
CA GLN A 574 8.20 30.45 0.78
C GLN A 574 8.94 29.64 -0.30
N GLU A 575 9.53 28.51 0.08
CA GLU A 575 10.22 27.61 -0.83
C GLU A 575 9.26 26.53 -1.36
N VAL A 576 9.37 26.24 -2.65
CA VAL A 576 8.70 25.12 -3.33
C VAL A 576 9.62 24.60 -4.42
N ALA A 577 9.57 23.30 -4.69
CA ALA A 577 10.28 22.69 -5.80
C ALA A 577 9.69 23.13 -7.14
N ARG A 578 10.54 23.20 -8.17
CA ARG A 578 10.11 23.56 -9.52
C ARG A 578 9.16 22.50 -10.08
N PRO A 579 8.07 22.89 -10.77
CA PRO A 579 7.15 21.94 -11.39
C PRO A 579 7.85 20.87 -12.25
N SER A 580 8.87 21.24 -13.03
CA SER A 580 9.63 20.29 -13.85
C SER A 580 10.40 19.24 -13.02
N GLU A 581 10.96 19.63 -11.87
CA GLU A 581 11.68 18.72 -10.99
C GLU A 581 10.73 17.74 -10.30
N VAL A 582 9.58 18.23 -9.83
CA VAL A 582 8.51 17.40 -9.26
C VAL A 582 7.96 16.44 -10.30
N LEU A 583 7.76 16.88 -11.55
CA LEU A 583 7.26 16.04 -12.63
C LEU A 583 8.26 14.91 -12.98
N VAL A 584 9.56 15.19 -13.01
CA VAL A 584 10.59 14.16 -13.22
C VAL A 584 10.56 13.14 -12.09
N GLY A 585 10.45 13.57 -10.83
CA GLY A 585 10.31 12.66 -9.70
C GLY A 585 9.05 11.82 -9.73
N LEU A 586 7.91 12.45 -10.01
CA LEU A 586 6.64 11.76 -10.15
C LEU A 586 6.69 10.72 -11.27
N SER A 587 7.29 11.07 -12.42
CA SER A 587 7.46 10.16 -13.55
C SER A 587 8.32 8.95 -13.19
N ALA A 588 9.39 9.14 -12.40
CA ALA A 588 10.24 8.05 -11.90
C ALA A 588 9.45 7.11 -10.97
N TYR A 589 8.68 7.67 -10.03
CA TYR A 589 7.81 6.91 -9.13
C TYR A 589 6.75 6.12 -9.91
N MET A 590 6.05 6.77 -10.85
CA MET A 590 5.02 6.12 -11.67
C MET A 590 5.60 4.98 -12.50
N THR A 591 6.74 5.20 -13.16
CA THR A 591 7.40 4.18 -13.99
C THR A 591 7.81 2.97 -13.16
N PHE A 592 8.40 3.20 -11.99
CA PHE A 592 8.78 2.11 -11.10
C PHE A 592 7.56 1.36 -10.57
N ILE A 593 6.55 2.06 -10.04
CA ILE A 593 5.31 1.43 -9.54
C ILE A 593 4.61 0.65 -10.66
N GLN A 594 4.54 1.16 -11.89
CA GLN A 594 3.99 0.42 -13.03
C GLN A 594 4.78 -0.86 -13.33
N SER A 595 6.11 -0.81 -13.26
CA SER A 595 6.95 -2.00 -13.46
C SER A 595 6.71 -3.08 -12.39
N LEU A 596 6.24 -2.70 -11.20
CA LEU A 596 5.91 -3.63 -10.12
C LEU A 596 4.57 -4.34 -10.30
N GLY A 597 3.68 -3.87 -11.17
CA GLY A 597 2.33 -4.43 -11.29
C GLY A 597 2.32 -5.93 -11.57
N GLN A 598 3.21 -6.40 -12.45
CA GLN A 598 3.36 -7.84 -12.76
C GLN A 598 4.01 -8.63 -11.62
N PHE A 599 4.84 -7.98 -10.83
CA PHE A 599 5.63 -8.60 -9.79
C PHE A 599 4.85 -8.78 -8.48
N VAL A 600 3.98 -7.81 -8.19
CA VAL A 600 3.21 -7.71 -6.95
C VAL A 600 1.75 -8.10 -7.15
N GLY A 601 1.30 -8.42 -8.37
CA GLY A 601 -0.08 -8.87 -8.62
C GLY A 601 -1.13 -7.78 -8.36
N LEU A 602 -0.75 -6.51 -8.44
CA LEU A 602 -1.61 -5.36 -8.15
C LEU A 602 -2.03 -4.64 -9.43
N ASP A 603 -3.23 -4.07 -9.43
CA ASP A 603 -3.65 -3.07 -10.42
C ASP A 603 -3.01 -1.71 -10.10
N THR A 604 -1.74 -1.59 -10.43
CA THR A 604 -0.96 -0.35 -10.26
C THR A 604 -1.53 0.80 -11.10
N GLY A 605 -2.23 0.49 -12.20
CA GLY A 605 -2.91 1.48 -13.02
C GLY A 605 -4.04 2.17 -12.27
N ARG A 606 -4.83 1.41 -11.49
CA ARG A 606 -5.87 1.96 -10.61
C ARG A 606 -5.29 2.81 -9.49
N ILE A 607 -4.24 2.33 -8.81
CA ILE A 607 -3.57 3.03 -7.70
C ILE A 607 -3.08 4.41 -8.18
N ILE A 608 -2.32 4.44 -9.29
CA ILE A 608 -1.76 5.68 -9.83
C ILE A 608 -2.87 6.64 -10.23
N ARG A 609 -3.91 6.16 -10.92
CA ARG A 609 -5.02 7.00 -11.37
C ARG A 609 -5.81 7.59 -10.20
N SER A 610 -6.05 6.80 -9.16
CA SER A 610 -6.73 7.22 -7.93
C SER A 610 -5.96 8.33 -7.21
N VAL A 611 -4.65 8.14 -7.03
CA VAL A 611 -3.79 9.09 -6.32
C VAL A 611 -3.61 10.39 -7.13
N LEU A 612 -3.27 10.29 -8.41
CA LEU A 612 -3.01 11.48 -9.25
C LEU A 612 -4.26 12.34 -9.43
N LEU A 613 -5.44 11.73 -9.63
CA LEU A 613 -6.69 12.47 -9.77
C LEU A 613 -7.04 13.25 -8.50
N GLN A 614 -6.69 12.74 -7.32
CA GLN A 614 -6.87 13.49 -6.08
C GLN A 614 -5.94 14.71 -6.02
N GLN A 615 -4.72 14.62 -6.55
CA GLN A 615 -3.77 15.75 -6.56
C GLN A 615 -4.22 16.93 -7.43
N THR A 616 -5.13 16.71 -8.38
CA THR A 616 -5.74 17.79 -9.19
C THR A 616 -6.86 18.54 -8.47
N GLN A 617 -7.33 18.03 -7.33
CA GLN A 617 -8.36 18.68 -6.52
C GLN A 617 -7.70 19.58 -5.46
N PRO A 618 -8.41 20.56 -4.86
CA PRO A 618 -7.82 21.40 -3.81
C PRO A 618 -7.46 20.62 -2.53
N ARG A 619 -8.22 19.57 -2.23
CA ARG A 619 -7.98 18.66 -1.11
C ARG A 619 -8.13 17.22 -1.56
N ASP A 620 -7.36 16.33 -0.96
CA ASP A 620 -7.47 14.89 -1.22
C ASP A 620 -8.65 14.27 -0.45
N ALA A 621 -8.82 12.94 -0.56
CA ALA A 621 -9.89 12.22 0.14
C ALA A 621 -9.77 12.26 1.68
N ALA A 622 -8.58 12.52 2.22
CA ALA A 622 -8.35 12.69 3.66
C ALA A 622 -8.55 14.13 4.13
N GLY A 623 -8.78 15.08 3.21
CA GLY A 623 -8.94 16.50 3.50
C GLY A 623 -7.62 17.26 3.58
N GLU A 624 -6.50 16.64 3.19
CA GLU A 624 -5.16 17.24 3.18
C GLU A 624 -4.91 18.07 1.93
N GLN A 625 -3.94 18.99 2.00
CA GLN A 625 -3.57 19.84 0.87
C GLN A 625 -2.84 19.06 -0.22
N THR A 626 -3.19 19.35 -1.48
CA THR A 626 -2.62 18.73 -2.67
C THR A 626 -1.61 19.63 -3.37
N LEU A 627 -0.92 19.10 -4.38
CA LEU A 627 -0.09 19.90 -5.29
C LEU A 627 -0.84 21.10 -5.87
N THR A 628 -2.12 20.94 -6.24
CA THR A 628 -2.96 22.02 -6.77
C THR A 628 -3.03 23.20 -5.81
N THR A 629 -3.34 22.96 -4.54
CA THR A 629 -3.43 24.02 -3.53
C THR A 629 -2.07 24.63 -3.22
N ILE A 630 -1.03 23.80 -3.11
CA ILE A 630 0.34 24.24 -2.80
C ILE A 630 0.84 25.21 -3.88
N TYR A 631 0.81 24.80 -5.15
CA TYR A 631 1.28 25.66 -6.24
C TYR A 631 0.38 26.88 -6.44
N THR A 632 -0.94 26.75 -6.32
CA THR A 632 -1.85 27.90 -6.43
C THR A 632 -1.51 28.97 -5.39
N ASN A 633 -1.34 28.57 -4.13
CA ASN A 633 -0.97 29.50 -3.06
C ASN A 633 0.41 30.11 -3.29
N TRP A 634 1.40 29.32 -3.71
CA TRP A 634 2.76 29.81 -3.93
C TRP A 634 2.83 30.81 -5.09
N TYR A 635 2.18 30.55 -6.22
CA TYR A 635 2.17 31.50 -7.35
C TYR A 635 1.50 32.83 -6.98
N LEU A 636 0.43 32.80 -6.17
CA LEU A 636 -0.26 34.00 -5.72
C LEU A 636 0.56 34.79 -4.68
N GLU A 637 1.00 34.12 -3.61
CA GLU A 637 1.59 34.76 -2.44
C GLU A 637 3.10 35.02 -2.54
N ALA A 638 3.82 34.28 -3.40
CA ALA A 638 5.25 34.45 -3.62
C ALA A 638 5.52 35.14 -4.97
N LEU A 639 5.16 34.52 -6.10
CA LEU A 639 5.54 35.04 -7.42
C LEU A 639 4.79 36.33 -7.79
N LEU A 640 3.45 36.29 -7.85
CA LEU A 640 2.65 37.43 -8.29
C LEU A 640 2.67 38.58 -7.30
N ARG A 641 2.74 38.28 -6.00
CA ARG A 641 2.94 39.30 -4.96
C ARG A 641 4.22 40.10 -5.16
N GLN A 642 5.32 39.45 -5.55
CA GLN A 642 6.60 40.11 -5.83
C GLN A 642 6.64 40.81 -7.21
N ALA A 643 5.81 40.38 -8.16
CA ALA A 643 5.57 41.14 -9.39
C ALA A 643 4.92 42.50 -9.07
N SER A 644 3.89 42.49 -8.22
CA SER A 644 3.18 43.71 -7.82
C SER A 644 4.00 44.69 -6.95
N THR A 645 5.10 44.23 -6.33
CA THR A 645 6.07 45.09 -5.62
C THR A 645 7.14 45.66 -6.56
N GLY A 646 7.22 45.20 -7.81
CA GLY A 646 8.19 45.62 -8.82
C GLY A 646 9.55 44.92 -8.73
N ALA A 647 9.64 43.78 -8.02
CA ALA A 647 10.83 42.94 -7.95
C ALA A 647 10.91 41.92 -9.10
N ILE A 648 9.76 41.57 -9.68
CA ILE A 648 9.64 40.65 -10.81
C ILE A 648 8.96 41.37 -11.98
N ILE A 649 9.50 41.19 -13.19
CA ILE A 649 8.94 41.76 -14.42
C ILE A 649 8.49 40.66 -15.37
N LEU A 650 7.46 40.91 -16.16
CA LEU A 650 7.13 40.05 -17.30
C LEU A 650 8.12 40.36 -18.44
N ALA A 651 8.72 39.31 -19.00
CA ALA A 651 9.61 39.40 -20.15
C ALA A 651 9.01 38.63 -21.33
N PRO A 652 8.17 39.26 -22.18
CA PRO A 652 7.59 38.63 -23.36
C PRO A 652 8.61 37.96 -24.28
N ALA A 653 9.81 38.53 -24.43
CA ALA A 653 10.89 37.95 -25.22
C ALA A 653 11.36 36.57 -24.72
N LEU A 654 11.26 36.33 -23.41
CA LEU A 654 11.61 35.05 -22.76
C LEU A 654 10.38 34.16 -22.53
N GLN A 655 9.16 34.67 -22.78
CA GLN A 655 7.91 34.02 -22.43
C GLN A 655 7.86 33.55 -20.97
N ALA A 656 8.34 34.41 -20.06
CA ALA A 656 8.44 34.12 -18.63
C ALA A 656 8.41 35.40 -17.79
N PHE A 657 8.18 35.26 -16.48
CA PHE A 657 8.53 36.30 -15.51
C PHE A 657 10.01 36.22 -15.15
N ALA A 658 10.69 37.36 -15.04
CA ALA A 658 12.11 37.45 -14.72
C ALA A 658 12.34 38.30 -13.47
N THR A 659 13.24 37.85 -12.59
CA THR A 659 13.64 38.60 -11.40
C THR A 659 14.55 39.76 -11.80
N VAL A 660 14.28 40.96 -11.26
CA VAL A 660 15.14 42.14 -11.47
C VAL A 660 16.19 42.21 -10.37
N PRO A 661 17.50 42.26 -10.70
CA PRO A 661 18.54 42.30 -9.69
C PRO A 661 18.56 43.64 -8.93
N ARG A 662 18.17 43.65 -7.65
CA ARG A 662 18.05 44.82 -6.74
C ARG A 662 18.32 44.42 -5.29
N GLU A 663 18.74 45.33 -4.41
CA GLU A 663 18.87 45.03 -2.98
C GLU A 663 17.52 44.59 -2.38
N GLY A 664 17.43 43.34 -1.91
CA GLY A 664 16.18 42.70 -1.47
C GLY A 664 15.60 41.66 -2.44
N GLU A 665 16.43 41.04 -3.31
CA GLU A 665 16.01 40.03 -4.28
C GLU A 665 15.18 38.90 -3.64
N PRO A 666 14.14 38.39 -4.33
CA PRO A 666 13.47 37.16 -3.91
C PRO A 666 14.49 36.01 -3.90
N HIS A 667 14.34 35.08 -2.95
CA HIS A 667 15.23 33.92 -2.79
C HIS A 667 15.16 32.92 -3.97
N PHE A 668 14.34 33.20 -4.99
CA PHE A 668 14.13 32.36 -6.16
C PHE A 668 14.20 33.17 -7.46
N SER A 669 14.55 32.49 -8.55
CA SER A 669 14.51 33.04 -9.91
C SER A 669 13.13 32.83 -10.51
N ALA A 670 12.38 33.91 -10.80
CA ALA A 670 11.02 33.81 -11.33
C ALA A 670 10.94 33.05 -12.67
N ALA A 671 12.01 33.11 -13.47
CA ALA A 671 12.06 32.44 -14.77
C ALA A 671 12.08 30.91 -14.61
N GLU A 672 12.67 30.40 -13.53
CA GLU A 672 12.72 28.97 -13.23
C GLU A 672 11.40 28.38 -12.71
N PHE A 673 10.34 29.20 -12.65
CA PHE A 673 9.00 28.78 -12.25
C PHE A 673 7.90 29.20 -13.23
N SER A 674 8.21 30.05 -14.22
CA SER A 674 7.18 30.66 -15.07
C SER A 674 7.47 30.60 -16.56
N ASP A 675 8.59 30.00 -16.97
CA ASP A 675 8.85 29.76 -18.39
C ASP A 675 7.87 28.73 -18.97
N VAL A 676 7.94 28.56 -20.29
CA VAL A 676 7.08 27.64 -21.03
C VAL A 676 7.22 26.20 -20.55
N SER A 677 8.42 25.77 -20.15
CA SER A 677 8.67 24.40 -19.68
C SER A 677 8.01 24.15 -18.32
N GLU A 678 8.10 25.12 -17.42
CA GLU A 678 7.50 25.05 -16.08
C GLU A 678 5.98 25.16 -16.12
N MET A 679 5.42 26.00 -16.99
CA MET A 679 3.96 26.09 -17.18
C MET A 679 3.39 24.78 -17.77
N ARG A 680 4.09 24.13 -18.70
CA ARG A 680 3.75 22.78 -19.18
C ARG A 680 3.84 21.76 -18.05
N ALA A 681 4.94 21.75 -17.31
CA ALA A 681 5.13 20.79 -16.22
C ALA A 681 4.08 20.95 -15.11
N LEU A 682 3.70 22.20 -14.77
CA LEU A 682 2.60 22.48 -13.86
C LEU A 682 1.28 21.91 -14.40
N ALA A 683 0.98 22.14 -15.68
CA ALA A 683 -0.24 21.63 -16.31
C ALA A 683 -0.28 20.09 -16.36
N GLU A 684 0.85 19.41 -16.56
CA GLU A 684 0.95 17.94 -16.43
C GLU A 684 0.65 17.45 -15.01
N LEU A 685 1.16 18.16 -13.99
CA LEU A 685 1.01 17.77 -12.59
C LEU A 685 -0.43 17.94 -12.06
N ILE A 686 -1.07 19.07 -12.37
CA ILE A 686 -2.37 19.43 -11.77
C ILE A 686 -3.54 19.30 -12.75
N GLY A 687 -3.27 19.08 -14.03
CA GLY A 687 -4.27 18.82 -15.07
C GLY A 687 -5.31 19.95 -15.25
N PRO A 688 -6.36 19.71 -16.06
CA PRO A 688 -7.41 20.70 -16.30
C PRO A 688 -8.13 21.16 -15.03
N TYR A 689 -8.37 20.25 -14.07
CA TYR A 689 -9.04 20.57 -12.81
C TYR A 689 -8.22 21.53 -11.95
N GLY A 690 -6.94 21.23 -11.75
CA GLY A 690 -6.06 22.08 -10.94
C GLY A 690 -5.75 23.40 -11.63
N MET A 691 -5.60 23.41 -12.97
CA MET A 691 -5.42 24.64 -13.75
C MET A 691 -6.66 25.52 -13.73
N LYS A 692 -7.88 24.94 -13.77
CA LYS A 692 -9.13 25.67 -13.56
C LYS A 692 -9.16 26.31 -12.17
N PHE A 693 -8.84 25.54 -11.12
CA PHE A 693 -8.79 26.04 -9.75
C PHE A 693 -7.78 27.17 -9.58
N LEU A 694 -6.56 27.02 -10.10
CA LEU A 694 -5.55 28.08 -10.13
C LEU A 694 -6.14 29.34 -10.76
N SER A 695 -6.82 29.17 -11.89
CA SER A 695 -7.38 30.30 -12.62
C SER A 695 -8.56 30.97 -11.94
N ASP A 696 -9.44 30.21 -11.29
CA ASP A 696 -10.55 30.77 -10.53
C ASP A 696 -10.03 31.63 -9.37
N ASN A 697 -8.94 31.21 -8.70
CA ASN A 697 -8.28 32.01 -7.67
C ASN A 697 -7.62 33.27 -8.25
N LEU A 698 -6.94 33.16 -9.41
CA LEU A 698 -6.40 34.33 -10.11
C LEU A 698 -7.51 35.33 -10.47
N MET A 699 -8.65 34.85 -11.00
CA MET A 699 -9.78 35.70 -11.36
C MET A 699 -10.44 36.33 -10.13
N TRP A 700 -10.48 35.64 -8.99
CA TRP A 700 -10.94 36.21 -7.73
C TRP A 700 -10.09 37.44 -7.33
N HIS A 701 -8.77 37.35 -7.43
CA HIS A 701 -7.87 38.50 -7.18
C HIS A 701 -8.10 39.64 -8.19
N VAL A 702 -8.34 39.33 -9.48
CA VAL A 702 -8.72 40.34 -10.47
C VAL A 702 -10.03 41.03 -10.09
N GLY A 703 -11.06 40.28 -9.70
CA GLY A 703 -12.35 40.82 -9.25
C GLY A 703 -12.21 41.74 -8.05
N SER A 704 -11.32 41.40 -7.10
CA SER A 704 -10.98 42.26 -5.97
C SER A 704 -10.37 43.59 -6.42
N GLN A 705 -9.41 43.57 -7.37
CA GLN A 705 -8.83 44.79 -7.92
C GLN A 705 -9.85 45.64 -8.69
N VAL A 706 -10.74 45.01 -9.47
CA VAL A 706 -11.82 45.72 -10.19
C VAL A 706 -12.79 46.38 -9.22
N THR A 707 -13.12 45.73 -8.11
CA THR A 707 -13.98 46.31 -7.06
C THR A 707 -13.35 47.58 -6.48
N GLU A 708 -12.04 47.57 -6.21
CA GLU A 708 -11.31 48.76 -5.77
C GLU A 708 -11.25 49.85 -6.84
N LEU A 709 -11.09 49.49 -8.12
CA LEU A 709 -11.16 50.43 -9.24
C LEU A 709 -12.54 51.10 -9.36
N LYS A 710 -13.63 50.35 -9.17
CA LYS A 710 -14.99 50.91 -9.15
C LYS A 710 -15.15 51.97 -8.07
N LYS A 711 -14.54 51.79 -6.88
CA LYS A 711 -14.53 52.81 -5.81
C LYS A 711 -13.84 54.09 -6.27
N LEU A 712 -12.66 53.98 -6.89
CA LEU A 712 -11.91 55.14 -7.41
C LEU A 712 -12.69 55.89 -8.51
N VAL A 713 -13.42 55.17 -9.36
CA VAL A 713 -14.32 55.77 -10.36
C VAL A 713 -15.47 56.52 -9.69
N ASN A 714 -16.09 55.95 -8.66
CA ASN A 714 -17.17 56.60 -7.92
C ASN A 714 -16.70 57.87 -7.21
N GLU A 715 -15.49 57.88 -6.65
CA GLU A 715 -14.88 59.07 -6.04
C GLU A 715 -14.67 60.22 -7.05
N ASN A 716 -14.46 59.89 -8.33
CA ASN A 716 -14.15 60.84 -9.40
C ASN A 716 -15.30 61.01 -10.41
N MET A 717 -16.50 60.51 -10.11
CA MET A 717 -17.63 60.35 -11.03
C MET A 717 -17.96 61.64 -11.81
N ASP A 718 -18.13 62.77 -11.13
CA ASP A 718 -18.53 64.03 -11.77
C ASP A 718 -17.46 64.55 -12.74
N THR A 719 -16.18 64.46 -12.35
CA THR A 719 -15.05 64.87 -13.19
C THR A 719 -14.92 63.96 -14.41
N LEU A 720 -15.10 62.65 -14.26
CA LEU A 720 -15.02 61.68 -15.36
C LEU A 720 -16.16 61.86 -16.37
N VAL A 721 -17.38 62.17 -15.92
CA VAL A 721 -18.51 62.49 -16.81
C VAL A 721 -18.23 63.76 -17.64
N GLN A 722 -17.63 64.78 -17.02
CA GLN A 722 -17.24 66.01 -17.72
C GLN A 722 -16.10 65.75 -18.72
N LEU A 723 -15.12 64.90 -18.36
CA LEU A 723 -14.02 64.51 -19.26
C LEU A 723 -14.54 63.73 -20.48
N ARG A 724 -15.45 62.77 -20.28
CA ARG A 724 -16.07 61.99 -21.37
C ARG A 724 -16.81 62.88 -22.37
N SER A 725 -17.54 63.88 -21.89
CA SER A 725 -18.30 64.83 -22.74
C SER A 725 -17.44 65.94 -23.37
N SER A 726 -16.19 66.12 -22.91
CA SER A 726 -15.27 67.18 -23.36
C SER A 726 -14.08 66.67 -24.17
N SER A 727 -14.12 65.43 -24.65
CA SER A 727 -13.02 64.74 -25.36
C SER A 727 -12.47 65.50 -26.58
N CYS A 728 -13.26 66.38 -27.20
CA CYS A 728 -12.87 67.21 -28.35
C CYS A 728 -12.48 68.66 -27.98
N LYS A 729 -12.35 69.01 -26.69
CA LYS A 729 -12.06 70.38 -26.21
C LYS A 729 -10.79 70.42 -25.34
N PRO A 730 -9.60 70.65 -25.93
CA PRO A 730 -8.30 70.53 -25.25
C PRO A 730 -8.18 71.41 -24.00
N GLU A 731 -8.65 72.66 -24.06
CA GLU A 731 -8.58 73.62 -22.94
C GLU A 731 -9.41 73.17 -21.72
N GLN A 732 -10.58 72.56 -21.97
CA GLN A 732 -11.44 72.04 -20.90
C GLN A 732 -10.88 70.75 -20.30
N MET A 733 -10.27 69.87 -21.13
CA MET A 733 -9.58 68.69 -20.64
C MET A 733 -8.38 69.06 -19.74
N ALA A 734 -7.54 70.01 -20.17
CA ALA A 734 -6.39 70.48 -19.40
C ALA A 734 -6.78 71.06 -18.02
N ALA A 735 -7.98 71.67 -17.90
CA ALA A 735 -8.50 72.18 -16.64
C ALA A 735 -9.10 71.08 -15.73
N LEU A 736 -9.61 70.00 -16.30
CA LEU A 736 -10.26 68.91 -15.57
C LEU A 736 -9.28 67.83 -15.09
N LEU A 737 -8.19 67.57 -15.82
CA LEU A 737 -7.20 66.54 -15.48
C LEU A 737 -6.60 66.70 -14.07
N PRO A 738 -6.21 67.90 -13.60
CA PRO A 738 -5.67 68.08 -12.24
C PRO A 738 -6.68 67.84 -11.11
N ARG A 739 -7.99 67.75 -11.43
CA ARG A 739 -9.05 67.51 -10.44
C ARG A 739 -9.24 66.02 -10.15
N LEU A 740 -8.62 65.12 -10.91
CA LEU A 740 -8.66 63.68 -10.67
C LEU A 740 -7.76 63.32 -9.47
N THR A 741 -8.31 62.56 -8.52
CA THR A 741 -7.55 62.01 -7.40
C THR A 741 -7.15 60.57 -7.68
N SER A 742 -6.01 60.11 -7.15
CA SER A 742 -5.61 58.69 -7.20
C SER A 742 -5.43 58.08 -8.60
N ALA A 743 -5.17 58.88 -9.65
CA ALA A 743 -4.96 58.38 -11.01
C ALA A 743 -3.78 57.39 -11.13
N GLU A 744 -2.70 57.59 -10.35
CA GLU A 744 -1.58 56.64 -10.26
C GLU A 744 -2.01 55.28 -9.67
N ASN A 745 -2.94 55.28 -8.70
CA ASN A 745 -3.48 54.05 -8.12
C ASN A 745 -4.34 53.28 -9.13
N VAL A 746 -5.07 53.98 -10.01
CA VAL A 746 -5.83 53.34 -11.10
C VAL A 746 -4.88 52.59 -12.02
N LEU A 747 -3.80 53.24 -12.47
CA LEU A 747 -2.79 52.62 -13.33
C LEU A 747 -2.11 51.45 -12.63
N LYS A 748 -1.69 51.61 -11.37
CA LYS A 748 -1.05 50.54 -10.59
C LYS A 748 -1.95 49.31 -10.46
N ARG A 749 -3.23 49.49 -10.13
CA ARG A 749 -4.20 48.37 -10.01
C ARG A 749 -4.48 47.72 -11.36
N MET A 750 -4.61 48.50 -12.43
CA MET A 750 -4.74 47.95 -13.79
C MET A 750 -3.49 47.19 -14.23
N THR A 751 -2.29 47.63 -13.85
CA THR A 751 -1.05 46.89 -14.11
C THR A 751 -1.05 45.54 -13.37
N ILE A 752 -1.43 45.52 -12.09
CA ILE A 752 -1.55 44.27 -11.30
C ILE A 752 -2.56 43.30 -11.96
N ILE A 753 -3.71 43.79 -12.41
CA ILE A 753 -4.67 42.97 -13.16
C ILE A 753 -4.01 42.40 -14.43
N GLY A 754 -3.25 43.21 -15.14
CA GLY A 754 -2.51 42.80 -16.32
C GLY A 754 -1.46 41.72 -16.02
N GLU A 755 -0.71 41.84 -14.92
CA GLU A 755 0.27 40.85 -14.47
C GLU A 755 -0.41 39.49 -14.23
N ILE A 756 -1.53 39.49 -13.50
CA ILE A 756 -2.30 38.28 -13.19
C ILE A 756 -2.86 37.64 -14.46
N LEU A 757 -3.44 38.44 -15.38
CA LEU A 757 -3.97 37.94 -16.65
C LEU A 757 -2.87 37.42 -17.57
N SER A 758 -1.69 38.03 -17.55
CA SER A 758 -0.54 37.57 -18.33
C SER A 758 0.00 36.25 -17.81
N PHE A 759 0.08 36.08 -16.48
CA PHE A 759 0.39 34.79 -15.87
C PHE A 759 -0.64 33.72 -16.23
N ARG A 760 -1.94 34.05 -16.14
CA ARG A 760 -3.02 33.15 -16.57
C ARG A 760 -2.87 32.74 -18.03
N ALA A 761 -2.54 33.67 -18.93
CA ALA A 761 -2.36 33.36 -20.35
C ALA A 761 -1.20 32.37 -20.59
N MET A 762 -0.08 32.52 -19.88
CA MET A 762 1.03 31.57 -19.96
C MET A 762 0.66 30.19 -19.40
N ALA A 763 -0.06 30.16 -18.27
CA ALA A 763 -0.58 28.93 -17.68
C ALA A 763 -1.56 28.20 -18.63
N GLN A 764 -2.46 28.94 -19.28
CA GLN A 764 -3.42 28.41 -20.26
C GLN A 764 -2.72 27.90 -21.52
N GLN A 765 -1.68 28.59 -21.99
CA GLN A 765 -0.86 28.11 -23.12
C GLN A 765 -0.15 26.80 -22.78
N GLY A 766 0.42 26.68 -21.57
CA GLY A 766 1.01 25.43 -21.08
C GLY A 766 -0.02 24.29 -21.04
N LEU A 767 -1.22 24.57 -20.53
CA LEU A 767 -2.34 23.61 -20.52
C LEU A 767 -2.75 23.18 -21.93
N ARG A 768 -2.87 24.11 -22.87
CA ARG A 768 -3.25 23.82 -24.25
C ARG A 768 -2.28 22.84 -24.90
N GLU A 769 -0.99 23.05 -24.72
CA GLU A 769 0.05 22.21 -25.32
C GLU A 769 0.05 20.80 -24.72
N VAL A 770 -0.06 20.70 -23.39
CA VAL A 770 -0.21 19.42 -22.67
C VAL A 770 -1.47 18.67 -23.12
N PHE A 771 -2.61 19.36 -23.16
CA PHE A 771 -3.89 18.75 -23.51
C PHE A 771 -3.96 18.35 -25.00
N SER A 772 -3.31 19.12 -25.88
CA SER A 772 -3.16 18.76 -27.31
C SER A 772 -2.30 17.51 -27.50
N TYR A 773 -1.28 17.33 -26.66
CA TYR A 773 -0.44 16.13 -26.70
C TYR A 773 -1.15 14.89 -26.14
N HIS A 774 -1.81 15.01 -24.97
CA HIS A 774 -2.46 13.89 -24.29
C HIS A 774 -3.84 13.52 -24.83
N CYS A 775 -4.62 14.51 -25.28
CA CYS A 775 -6.02 14.37 -25.68
C CYS A 775 -6.32 14.96 -27.08
N PRO A 776 -5.56 14.59 -28.13
CA PRO A 776 -5.69 15.22 -29.46
C PRO A 776 -7.09 15.06 -30.08
N PHE A 777 -7.78 13.95 -29.79
CA PHE A 777 -9.12 13.68 -30.30
C PHE A 777 -10.22 14.52 -29.63
N LEU A 778 -9.96 15.11 -28.46
CA LEU A 778 -10.88 16.04 -27.81
C LEU A 778 -10.64 17.47 -28.27
N MET A 779 -9.39 17.84 -28.57
CA MET A 779 -9.04 19.21 -28.98
C MET A 779 -9.72 19.65 -30.27
N GLY A 780 -9.65 18.83 -31.33
CA GLY A 780 -10.22 19.20 -32.63
C GLY A 780 -11.71 19.58 -32.57
N PRO A 781 -12.58 18.77 -31.93
CA PRO A 781 -13.98 19.14 -31.70
C PRO A 781 -14.17 20.42 -30.87
N ILE A 782 -13.35 20.66 -29.84
CA ILE A 782 -13.47 21.87 -29.00
C ILE A 782 -13.08 23.12 -29.80
N GLU A 783 -12.00 23.07 -30.58
CA GLU A 783 -11.59 24.18 -31.46
C GLU A 783 -12.66 24.46 -32.54
N CYS A 784 -13.27 23.42 -33.11
CA CYS A 784 -14.37 23.58 -34.05
C CYS A 784 -15.60 24.26 -33.41
N LEU A 785 -15.91 23.95 -32.13
CA LEU A 785 -17.00 24.62 -31.42
C LEU A 785 -16.73 26.12 -31.22
N THR A 786 -15.48 26.51 -30.98
CA THR A 786 -15.12 27.93 -30.87
C THR A 786 -15.24 28.67 -32.21
N ASP A 787 -14.92 28.02 -33.33
CA ASP A 787 -15.04 28.61 -34.68
C ASP A 787 -16.51 28.85 -35.10
N LEU A 788 -17.46 28.15 -34.48
CA LEU A 788 -18.90 28.31 -34.74
C LEU A 788 -19.52 29.50 -34.00
N VAL A 789 -18.80 30.13 -33.07
CA VAL A 789 -19.30 31.29 -32.33
C VAL A 789 -19.30 32.52 -33.25
N THR A 790 -20.48 33.07 -33.50
CA THR A 790 -20.66 34.32 -34.23
C THR A 790 -21.12 35.45 -33.31
N PRO A 791 -20.97 36.73 -33.69
CA PRO A 791 -21.44 37.87 -32.89
C PRO A 791 -22.95 37.84 -32.58
N ASP A 792 -23.74 37.11 -33.37
CA ASP A 792 -25.19 36.93 -33.19
C ASP A 792 -25.56 35.76 -32.25
N THR A 793 -24.56 35.01 -31.78
CA THR A 793 -24.76 33.87 -30.88
C THR A 793 -25.16 34.35 -29.49
N ASP A 794 -26.14 33.68 -28.87
CA ASP A 794 -26.60 34.01 -27.51
C ASP A 794 -25.43 34.00 -26.51
N ILE A 795 -25.36 35.03 -25.65
CA ILE A 795 -24.24 35.24 -24.72
C ILE A 795 -24.09 34.05 -23.76
N GLN A 796 -25.18 33.42 -23.29
CA GLN A 796 -25.07 32.28 -22.38
C GLN A 796 -24.49 31.06 -23.09
N ILE A 797 -24.89 30.83 -24.35
CA ILE A 797 -24.33 29.76 -25.18
C ILE A 797 -22.85 30.03 -25.46
N THR A 798 -22.50 31.25 -25.86
CA THR A 798 -21.10 31.67 -26.10
C THR A 798 -20.23 31.46 -24.86
N LEU A 799 -20.69 31.88 -23.67
CA LEU A 799 -19.95 31.68 -22.42
C LEU A 799 -19.81 30.21 -22.05
N SER A 800 -20.80 29.36 -22.36
CA SER A 800 -20.72 27.91 -22.12
C SER A 800 -19.69 27.23 -23.03
N ILE A 801 -19.64 27.62 -24.31
CA ILE A 801 -18.62 27.15 -25.27
C ILE A 801 -17.24 27.61 -24.84
N PHE A 802 -17.10 28.89 -24.47
CA PHE A 802 -15.84 29.45 -23.98
C PHE A 802 -15.39 28.85 -22.65
N GLU A 803 -16.31 28.44 -21.76
CA GLU A 803 -15.95 27.73 -20.54
C GLU A 803 -15.29 26.39 -20.86
N LEU A 804 -15.87 25.63 -21.78
CA LEU A 804 -15.26 24.38 -22.27
C LEU A 804 -13.91 24.62 -22.96
N ALA A 805 -13.83 25.63 -23.83
CA ALA A 805 -12.61 25.96 -24.56
C ALA A 805 -11.47 26.41 -23.62
N SER A 806 -11.78 27.29 -22.66
CA SER A 806 -10.80 27.73 -21.65
C SER A 806 -10.38 26.61 -20.70
N ALA A 807 -11.26 25.64 -20.41
CA ALA A 807 -10.87 24.45 -19.66
C ALA A 807 -9.86 23.56 -20.42
N ALA A 808 -9.77 23.71 -21.74
CA ALA A 808 -8.81 23.02 -22.61
C ALA A 808 -7.58 23.89 -22.98
N GLY A 809 -7.40 25.07 -22.38
CA GLY A 809 -6.28 25.95 -22.71
C GLY A 809 -6.50 26.87 -23.92
N ILE A 810 -7.66 26.83 -24.56
CA ILE A 810 -7.92 27.60 -25.78
C ILE A 810 -8.20 29.07 -25.40
N PRO A 811 -7.50 30.05 -26.02
CA PRO A 811 -7.75 31.45 -25.74
C PRO A 811 -9.12 31.87 -26.26
N CYS A 812 -9.93 32.50 -25.40
CA CYS A 812 -11.25 33.00 -25.74
C CYS A 812 -11.23 34.54 -25.82
N GLU A 813 -12.00 35.12 -26.73
CA GLU A 813 -12.15 36.58 -26.85
C GLU A 813 -12.76 37.20 -25.59
N VAL A 814 -13.70 36.47 -24.97
CA VAL A 814 -14.30 36.82 -23.68
C VAL A 814 -13.97 35.72 -22.69
N ASP A 815 -13.35 36.09 -21.57
CA ASP A 815 -12.98 35.13 -20.53
C ASP A 815 -14.19 34.80 -19.63
N PRO A 816 -14.71 33.56 -19.67
CA PRO A 816 -15.90 33.18 -18.92
C PRO A 816 -15.67 33.20 -17.40
N ALA A 817 -14.46 32.86 -16.93
CA ALA A 817 -14.14 32.88 -15.51
C ALA A 817 -14.13 34.32 -14.97
N LEU A 818 -13.59 35.26 -15.75
CA LEU A 818 -13.61 36.68 -15.40
C LEU A 818 -15.04 37.25 -15.41
N VAL A 819 -15.83 36.92 -16.44
CA VAL A 819 -17.26 37.32 -16.51
C VAL A 819 -18.03 36.84 -15.29
N ASN A 820 -17.85 35.58 -14.89
CA ASN A 820 -18.52 35.00 -13.72
C ASN A 820 -18.13 35.71 -12.41
N VAL A 821 -16.84 36.00 -12.20
CA VAL A 821 -16.38 36.72 -11.02
C VAL A 821 -16.94 38.15 -10.97
N LEU A 822 -16.91 38.88 -12.10
CA LEU A 822 -17.41 40.25 -12.15
C LEU A 822 -18.94 40.31 -12.02
N ALA A 823 -19.67 39.35 -12.60
CA ALA A 823 -21.11 39.23 -12.42
C ALA A 823 -21.52 38.93 -10.97
N GLY A 824 -20.70 38.15 -10.25
CA GLY A 824 -20.91 37.83 -8.83
C GLY A 824 -20.55 38.97 -7.87
N SER A 825 -19.68 39.89 -8.26
CA SER A 825 -19.24 41.05 -7.45
C SER A 825 -20.23 42.23 -7.38
N LYS A 826 -21.50 42.03 -7.73
CA LYS A 826 -22.52 43.11 -7.69
C LYS A 826 -22.75 43.56 -6.25
N THR A 827 -22.58 44.85 -6.00
CA THR A 827 -22.97 45.49 -4.73
C THR A 827 -24.50 45.49 -4.59
N ASP A 828 -25.01 44.85 -3.55
CA ASP A 828 -26.43 44.87 -3.17
C ASP A 828 -26.94 46.33 -3.12
N GLY A 829 -27.86 46.67 -4.02
CA GLY A 829 -28.55 47.97 -4.05
C GLY A 829 -28.15 48.96 -5.15
N SER A 830 -27.12 48.69 -5.98
CA SER A 830 -26.77 49.54 -7.14
C SER A 830 -27.63 49.24 -8.38
N SER A 831 -28.11 50.28 -9.09
CA SER A 831 -28.90 50.06 -10.31
C SER A 831 -28.03 49.53 -11.47
N PRO A 832 -28.57 48.68 -12.37
CA PRO A 832 -27.80 48.15 -13.50
C PRO A 832 -27.24 49.24 -14.42
N GLU A 833 -27.92 50.38 -14.52
CA GLU A 833 -27.48 51.54 -15.31
C GLU A 833 -26.32 52.29 -14.65
N GLU A 834 -26.31 52.40 -13.31
CA GLU A 834 -25.19 53.01 -12.58
C GLU A 834 -23.93 52.17 -12.67
N ASP A 835 -24.03 50.83 -12.53
CA ASP A 835 -22.85 49.96 -12.63
C ASP A 835 -22.27 49.96 -14.06
N TYR A 836 -23.14 49.99 -15.09
CA TYR A 836 -22.72 50.17 -16.47
C TYR A 836 -22.04 51.54 -16.70
N LYS A 837 -22.56 52.61 -16.08
CA LYS A 837 -21.94 53.93 -16.14
C LYS A 837 -20.54 53.91 -15.51
N VAL A 838 -20.37 53.24 -14.37
CA VAL A 838 -19.07 53.05 -13.72
C VAL A 838 -18.10 52.30 -14.65
N ALA A 839 -18.55 51.23 -15.32
CA ALA A 839 -17.73 50.49 -16.29
C ALA A 839 -17.26 51.38 -17.46
N CYS A 840 -18.14 52.22 -18.01
CA CYS A 840 -17.75 53.18 -19.05
C CYS A 840 -16.73 54.22 -18.53
N LEU A 841 -16.94 54.75 -17.33
CA LEU A 841 -16.07 55.79 -16.76
C LEU A 841 -14.73 55.23 -16.31
N LEU A 842 -14.63 53.92 -15.99
CA LEU A 842 -13.36 53.26 -15.75
C LEU A 842 -12.45 53.34 -16.98
N LEU A 843 -12.98 53.05 -18.17
CA LEU A 843 -12.23 53.21 -19.43
C LEU A 843 -11.76 54.65 -19.65
N VAL A 844 -12.65 55.62 -19.39
CA VAL A 844 -12.30 57.05 -19.46
C VAL A 844 -11.16 57.38 -18.50
N PHE A 845 -11.23 56.90 -17.26
CA PHE A 845 -10.23 57.15 -16.23
C PHE A 845 -8.87 56.56 -16.61
N VAL A 846 -8.85 55.32 -17.11
CA VAL A 846 -7.60 54.69 -17.58
C VAL A 846 -7.02 55.47 -18.76
N ALA A 847 -7.82 55.81 -19.77
CA ALA A 847 -7.38 56.50 -20.98
C ALA A 847 -6.70 57.84 -20.69
N VAL A 848 -7.32 58.67 -19.85
CA VAL A 848 -6.79 59.99 -19.49
C VAL A 848 -5.61 59.94 -18.51
N SER A 849 -5.41 58.80 -17.85
CA SER A 849 -4.30 58.60 -16.90
C SER A 849 -3.02 58.10 -17.58
N LEU A 850 -3.09 57.44 -18.75
CA LEU A 850 -1.92 56.91 -19.46
C LEU A 850 -0.75 57.91 -19.60
N PRO A 851 -0.96 59.22 -19.89
CA PRO A 851 0.14 60.18 -19.99
C PRO A 851 0.97 60.34 -18.71
N LEU A 852 0.41 60.06 -17.52
CA LEU A 852 1.13 60.14 -16.25
C LEU A 852 2.32 59.17 -16.20
N LEU A 853 2.22 58.03 -16.89
CA LEU A 853 3.29 57.03 -16.97
C LEU A 853 4.58 57.57 -17.59
N ALA A 854 4.50 58.62 -18.42
CA ALA A 854 5.67 59.19 -19.08
C ALA A 854 6.66 59.86 -18.11
N SER A 855 6.20 60.22 -16.92
CA SER A 855 7.01 60.80 -15.84
C SER A 855 7.72 59.75 -14.97
N ASP A 856 7.25 58.51 -14.95
CA ASP A 856 7.84 57.42 -14.15
C ASP A 856 9.15 56.93 -14.82
N PRO A 857 10.31 56.99 -14.13
CA PRO A 857 11.58 56.51 -14.67
C PRO A 857 11.59 55.03 -15.05
N ALA A 858 10.72 54.19 -14.48
CA ALA A 858 10.66 52.77 -14.80
C ALA A 858 9.85 52.46 -16.09
N SER A 859 9.09 53.44 -16.61
CA SER A 859 8.30 53.32 -17.85
C SER A 859 9.14 53.43 -19.13
N ILE A 860 10.30 52.78 -19.15
CA ILE A 860 11.18 52.71 -20.32
C ILE A 860 10.96 51.37 -21.00
N TYR A 861 10.74 51.40 -22.31
CA TYR A 861 10.63 50.17 -23.09
C TYR A 861 12.01 49.55 -23.30
N ASN A 862 12.18 48.33 -22.85
CA ASN A 862 13.41 47.56 -22.97
C ASN A 862 13.25 46.46 -24.03
N THR A 863 14.05 46.57 -25.08
CA THR A 863 14.03 45.64 -26.23
C THR A 863 14.59 44.26 -25.91
N GLU A 864 15.31 44.07 -24.79
CA GLU A 864 15.81 42.75 -24.37
C GLU A 864 14.71 41.87 -23.78
N VAL A 865 13.83 42.48 -22.99
CA VAL A 865 12.67 41.82 -22.40
C VAL A 865 11.44 41.92 -23.29
N ASP A 866 11.48 42.82 -24.28
CA ASP A 866 10.36 43.20 -25.14
C ASP A 866 9.16 43.70 -24.33
N GLY A 867 9.43 44.63 -23.40
CA GLY A 867 8.48 45.09 -22.40
C GLY A 867 8.99 46.29 -21.61
N TYR A 868 8.37 46.58 -20.46
CA TYR A 868 8.71 47.71 -19.58
C TYR A 868 9.13 47.23 -18.20
N ASN A 869 10.04 47.96 -17.55
CA ASN A 869 10.60 47.58 -16.24
C ASN A 869 9.60 47.72 -15.06
N ASN A 870 8.42 48.31 -15.29
CA ASN A 870 7.32 48.42 -14.34
C ASN A 870 6.04 47.70 -14.83
N ASN A 871 6.18 46.74 -15.76
CA ASN A 871 5.08 45.90 -16.26
C ASN A 871 3.92 46.62 -16.94
N ILE A 872 4.04 47.90 -17.32
CA ILE A 872 2.91 48.63 -17.93
C ILE A 872 2.47 48.09 -19.30
N HIS A 873 3.27 47.26 -19.98
CA HIS A 873 2.82 46.50 -21.16
C HIS A 873 1.66 45.56 -20.83
N CYS A 874 1.57 45.06 -19.60
CA CYS A 874 0.46 44.24 -19.13
C CYS A 874 -0.88 45.00 -19.10
N LEU A 875 -0.86 46.34 -19.13
CA LEU A 875 -2.07 47.16 -19.24
C LEU A 875 -2.86 46.83 -20.51
N ALA A 876 -2.19 46.45 -21.60
CA ALA A 876 -2.86 46.03 -22.83
C ALA A 876 -3.85 44.90 -22.53
N LYS A 877 -3.37 43.81 -21.93
CA LYS A 877 -4.18 42.65 -21.56
C LYS A 877 -5.25 43.01 -20.53
N ALA A 878 -4.92 43.84 -19.53
CA ALA A 878 -5.90 44.31 -18.55
C ALA A 878 -7.05 45.09 -19.18
N ILE A 879 -6.75 46.08 -20.03
CA ILE A 879 -7.75 46.95 -20.66
C ILE A 879 -8.69 46.12 -21.53
N ILE A 880 -8.15 45.24 -22.38
CA ILE A 880 -8.95 44.44 -23.31
C ILE A 880 -9.84 43.45 -22.55
N HIS A 881 -9.28 42.60 -21.70
CA HIS A 881 -10.06 41.52 -21.07
C HIS A 881 -11.03 42.04 -19.99
N VAL A 882 -10.67 43.07 -19.20
CA VAL A 882 -11.61 43.66 -18.24
C VAL A 882 -12.77 44.33 -18.96
N SER A 883 -12.52 45.03 -20.08
CA SER A 883 -13.58 45.63 -20.88
C SER A 883 -14.48 44.58 -21.50
N ALA A 884 -13.90 43.56 -22.13
CA ALA A 884 -14.64 42.45 -22.71
C ALA A 884 -15.55 41.80 -21.68
N ALA A 885 -15.06 41.53 -20.47
CA ALA A 885 -15.86 40.95 -19.40
C ALA A 885 -16.96 41.89 -18.89
N LEU A 886 -16.63 43.16 -18.56
CA LEU A 886 -17.61 44.13 -18.05
C LEU A 886 -18.75 44.37 -19.04
N PHE A 887 -18.44 44.62 -20.31
CA PHE A 887 -19.48 44.91 -21.31
C PHE A 887 -20.27 43.66 -21.71
N THR A 888 -19.70 42.46 -21.56
CA THR A 888 -20.47 41.21 -21.65
C THR A 888 -21.47 41.08 -20.50
N VAL A 889 -21.05 41.34 -19.25
CA VAL A 889 -21.94 41.33 -18.07
C VAL A 889 -23.12 42.32 -18.23
N HIS A 890 -22.88 43.46 -18.88
CA HIS A 890 -23.90 44.48 -19.12
C HIS A 890 -24.68 44.30 -20.44
N ASN A 891 -24.40 43.25 -21.23
CA ASN A 891 -24.98 43.00 -22.55
C ASN A 891 -24.84 44.20 -23.51
N LYS A 892 -23.60 44.68 -23.68
CA LYS A 892 -23.25 45.84 -24.52
C LYS A 892 -22.15 45.48 -25.52
N ASN A 893 -22.12 46.20 -26.63
CA ASN A 893 -21.11 45.99 -27.66
C ASN A 893 -19.71 46.43 -27.17
N ILE A 894 -18.78 45.48 -27.11
CA ILE A 894 -17.41 45.66 -26.59
C ILE A 894 -16.59 46.59 -27.50
N GLU A 895 -16.66 46.37 -28.83
CA GLU A 895 -15.93 47.14 -29.85
C GLU A 895 -16.22 48.64 -29.77
N THR A 896 -17.48 49.03 -29.59
CA THR A 896 -17.87 50.45 -29.46
C THR A 896 -17.15 51.14 -28.29
N HIS A 897 -17.06 50.46 -27.14
CA HIS A 897 -16.44 51.03 -25.94
C HIS A 897 -14.92 51.07 -26.04
N LEU A 898 -14.30 50.04 -26.63
CA LEU A 898 -12.87 50.02 -26.89
C LEU A 898 -12.45 51.07 -27.94
N LYS A 899 -13.30 51.36 -28.94
CA LYS A 899 -13.08 52.48 -29.88
C LYS A 899 -13.12 53.84 -29.18
N GLU A 900 -14.06 54.03 -28.26
CA GLU A 900 -14.14 55.26 -27.46
C GLU A 900 -12.89 55.41 -26.58
N PHE A 901 -12.46 54.33 -25.91
CA PHE A 901 -11.21 54.30 -25.16
C PHE A 901 -10.01 54.65 -26.04
N LEU A 902 -9.90 54.03 -27.22
CA LEU A 902 -8.79 54.23 -28.15
C LEU A 902 -8.70 55.68 -28.60
N LEU A 903 -9.82 56.30 -28.94
CA LEU A 903 -9.89 57.71 -29.33
C LEU A 903 -9.41 58.61 -28.18
N LEU A 904 -9.93 58.39 -26.96
CA LEU A 904 -9.60 59.21 -25.81
C LEU A 904 -8.13 59.06 -25.39
N ALA A 905 -7.61 57.83 -25.36
CA ALA A 905 -6.21 57.55 -25.08
C ALA A 905 -5.28 58.19 -26.12
N SER A 906 -5.65 58.13 -27.40
CA SER A 906 -4.91 58.76 -28.49
C SER A 906 -4.86 60.28 -28.34
N VAL A 907 -5.99 60.93 -28.04
CA VAL A 907 -6.05 62.37 -27.79
C VAL A 907 -5.17 62.76 -26.59
N SER A 908 -5.24 62.02 -25.50
CA SER A 908 -4.43 62.27 -24.29
C SER A 908 -2.93 62.11 -24.54
N LEU A 909 -2.50 61.11 -25.31
CA LEU A 909 -1.09 60.92 -25.65
C LEU A 909 -0.58 61.91 -26.71
N LEU A 910 -1.41 62.34 -27.66
CA LEU A 910 -1.05 63.39 -28.62
C LEU A 910 -0.88 64.75 -27.94
N GLN A 911 -1.66 65.04 -26.91
CA GLN A 911 -1.48 66.23 -26.06
C GLN A 911 -0.14 66.18 -25.31
N LEU A 912 0.26 65.02 -24.78
CA LEU A 912 1.60 64.82 -24.23
C LEU A 912 2.70 65.05 -25.28
N GLY A 913 2.41 64.82 -26.56
CA GLY A 913 3.23 65.19 -27.71
C GLY A 913 3.62 66.67 -27.78
N GLN A 914 2.78 67.55 -27.24
CA GLN A 914 2.94 69.01 -27.24
C GLN A 914 3.50 69.55 -25.91
N GLU A 915 3.69 68.68 -24.91
CA GLU A 915 4.21 69.04 -23.59
C GLU A 915 5.68 69.46 -23.66
N THR A 916 6.01 70.61 -23.06
CA THR A 916 7.38 71.18 -23.11
C THR A 916 8.19 70.85 -21.86
N ASP A 917 7.53 70.38 -20.80
CA ASP A 917 8.19 69.93 -19.58
C ASP A 917 8.90 68.59 -19.79
N LYS A 918 10.23 68.64 -19.78
CA LYS A 918 11.11 67.47 -19.96
C LYS A 918 10.93 66.39 -18.89
N VAL A 919 10.43 66.75 -17.69
CA VAL A 919 10.18 65.77 -16.62
C VAL A 919 8.87 65.02 -16.87
N ARG A 920 7.83 65.72 -17.29
CA ARG A 920 6.52 65.12 -17.61
C ARG A 920 6.52 64.34 -18.92
N ALA A 921 7.32 64.75 -19.89
CA ALA A 921 7.45 64.08 -21.19
C ALA A 921 8.67 63.13 -21.28
N ARG A 922 9.30 62.76 -20.16
CA ARG A 922 10.58 62.03 -20.12
C ARG A 922 10.57 60.75 -20.95
N ASN A 923 9.57 59.89 -20.75
CA ASN A 923 9.45 58.58 -21.40
C ASN A 923 8.33 58.55 -22.45
N ARG A 924 7.98 59.71 -23.04
CA ARG A 924 6.83 59.86 -23.96
C ARG A 924 6.84 58.85 -25.12
N ASP A 925 8.00 58.66 -25.74
CA ASP A 925 8.13 57.78 -26.89
C ASP A 925 7.90 56.32 -26.46
N SER A 926 8.40 55.91 -25.28
CA SER A 926 8.11 54.59 -24.70
C SER A 926 6.62 54.40 -24.41
N ILE A 927 5.92 55.37 -23.83
CA ILE A 927 4.47 55.25 -23.54
C ILE A 927 3.64 55.15 -24.82
N SER A 928 4.05 55.83 -25.90
CA SER A 928 3.35 55.77 -27.18
C SER A 928 3.24 54.33 -27.71
N LEU A 929 4.24 53.49 -27.46
CA LEU A 929 4.24 52.08 -27.85
C LEU A 929 3.13 51.24 -27.18
N LEU A 930 2.59 51.67 -26.04
CA LEU A 930 1.44 50.99 -25.40
C LEU A 930 0.22 50.96 -26.32
N MET A 931 0.02 51.97 -27.16
CA MET A 931 -1.11 52.01 -28.10
C MET A 931 -1.03 50.86 -29.11
N GLN A 932 0.18 50.53 -29.57
CA GLN A 932 0.41 49.40 -30.44
C GLN A 932 0.12 48.08 -29.71
N LEU A 933 0.56 47.94 -28.46
CA LEU A 933 0.34 46.73 -27.65
C LEU A 933 -1.14 46.52 -27.34
N ILE A 934 -1.89 47.58 -27.00
CA ILE A 934 -3.34 47.51 -26.74
C ILE A 934 -4.10 47.04 -27.98
N VAL A 935 -3.75 47.56 -29.15
CA VAL A 935 -4.40 47.17 -30.41
C VAL A 935 -4.00 45.75 -30.82
N ALA A 936 -2.74 45.37 -30.64
CA ALA A 936 -2.27 44.01 -30.95
C ALA A 936 -2.89 42.93 -30.05
N GLU A 937 -3.19 43.26 -28.80
CA GLU A 937 -3.82 42.35 -27.83
C GLU A 937 -5.33 42.17 -28.05
N SER A 938 -5.98 43.06 -28.81
CA SER A 938 -7.44 43.09 -28.96
C SER A 938 -7.91 42.39 -30.24
N SER A 939 -8.89 41.50 -30.14
CA SER A 939 -9.66 41.03 -31.31
C SER A 939 -10.69 42.08 -31.80
N PHE A 940 -10.98 43.09 -30.99
CA PHE A 940 -11.99 44.12 -31.27
C PHE A 940 -11.44 45.41 -31.89
N LEU A 941 -10.12 45.62 -31.81
CA LEU A 941 -9.46 46.81 -32.36
C LEU A 941 -8.54 46.42 -33.51
N THR A 942 -8.49 47.25 -34.55
CA THR A 942 -7.63 47.02 -35.71
C THR A 942 -6.60 48.13 -35.86
N VAL A 943 -5.51 47.83 -36.55
CA VAL A 943 -4.47 48.82 -36.87
C VAL A 943 -5.04 49.97 -37.72
N ASP A 944 -6.01 49.69 -38.59
CA ASP A 944 -6.73 50.73 -39.35
C ASP A 944 -7.47 51.71 -38.44
N MET A 945 -8.15 51.21 -37.40
CA MET A 945 -8.80 52.06 -36.41
C MET A 945 -7.79 52.92 -35.65
N LEU A 946 -6.63 52.37 -35.29
CA LEU A 946 -5.56 53.11 -34.64
C LEU A 946 -5.01 54.22 -35.55
N GLU A 947 -4.76 53.95 -36.84
CA GLU A 947 -4.21 54.94 -37.78
C GLU A 947 -5.11 56.18 -37.90
N THR A 948 -6.43 56.02 -37.76
CA THR A 948 -7.37 57.15 -37.84
C THR A 948 -7.28 58.13 -36.68
N CYS A 949 -6.80 57.70 -35.50
CA CYS A 949 -6.73 58.52 -34.30
C CYS A 949 -5.30 58.73 -33.76
N PHE A 950 -4.34 57.89 -34.13
CA PHE A 950 -2.94 57.97 -33.74
C PHE A 950 -2.03 57.49 -34.90
N PRO A 951 -1.38 58.42 -35.64
CA PRO A 951 -0.59 58.06 -36.82
C PRO A 951 0.55 57.09 -36.51
N TYR A 952 0.64 55.97 -37.23
CA TYR A 952 1.63 54.91 -37.01
C TYR A 952 3.08 55.39 -37.20
N VAL A 953 3.29 56.48 -37.93
CA VAL A 953 4.60 57.14 -38.06
C VAL A 953 5.17 57.55 -36.70
N LEU A 954 4.33 57.93 -35.74
CA LEU A 954 4.74 58.26 -34.37
C LEU A 954 5.26 57.01 -33.65
N LEU A 955 4.55 55.88 -33.77
CA LEU A 955 4.93 54.60 -33.18
C LEU A 955 6.24 54.07 -33.78
N ARG A 956 6.37 54.14 -35.12
CA ARG A 956 7.60 53.74 -35.82
C ARG A 956 8.81 54.54 -35.36
N ASN A 957 8.66 55.86 -35.21
CA ASN A 957 9.73 56.72 -34.74
C ASN A 957 10.06 56.46 -33.26
N ALA A 958 9.04 56.27 -32.42
CA ALA A 958 9.20 55.91 -31.03
C ALA A 958 9.97 54.59 -30.86
N TYR A 959 9.61 53.55 -31.61
CA TYR A 959 10.31 52.27 -31.60
C TYR A 959 11.76 52.41 -32.05
N ARG A 960 12.02 53.23 -33.08
CA ARG A 960 13.39 53.53 -33.55
C ARG A 960 14.23 54.21 -32.47
N GLU A 961 13.68 55.20 -31.76
CA GLU A 961 14.41 55.91 -30.72
C GLU A 961 14.70 55.02 -29.52
N VAL A 962 13.75 54.21 -29.07
CA VAL A 962 13.99 53.23 -28.00
C VAL A 962 15.06 52.22 -28.38
N CYS A 963 15.02 51.69 -29.62
CA CYS A 963 16.07 50.80 -30.12
C CYS A 963 17.44 51.49 -30.17
N ARG A 964 17.49 52.76 -30.57
CA ARG A 964 18.72 53.56 -30.64
C ARG A 964 19.30 53.80 -29.25
N GLU A 965 18.47 54.16 -28.27
CA GLU A 965 18.89 54.37 -26.88
C GLU A 965 19.41 53.09 -26.23
N ASN A 966 18.76 51.94 -26.46
CA ASN A 966 19.23 50.64 -25.98
C ASN A 966 20.55 50.19 -26.64
N MET A 967 20.79 50.56 -27.90
CA MET A 967 22.10 50.28 -28.53
C MET A 967 23.20 51.19 -27.99
N LEU A 968 22.88 52.45 -27.68
CA LEU A 968 23.84 53.41 -27.12
C LEU A 968 24.21 53.06 -25.67
N SER A 969 23.28 52.54 -24.87
CA SER A 969 23.54 52.09 -23.49
C SER A 969 24.42 50.82 -23.41
N ARG A 970 24.55 50.06 -24.51
CA ARG A 970 25.41 48.87 -24.63
C ARG A 970 26.85 49.17 -25.03
N VAL A 971 27.19 50.41 -25.41
CA VAL A 971 28.57 50.79 -25.72
C VAL A 971 29.30 51.07 -24.39
N PRO A 972 30.44 50.41 -24.10
CA PRO A 972 31.16 50.67 -22.86
C PRO A 972 31.60 52.14 -22.82
N SER A 973 31.28 52.85 -21.74
CA SER A 973 31.81 54.18 -21.46
C SER A 973 33.33 54.07 -21.36
N HIS A 974 34.04 54.67 -22.32
CA HIS A 974 35.50 54.78 -22.30
C HIS A 974 36.01 55.64 -21.15
#